data_AF-A0A848L005-F1
#
_entry.id   AF-A0A848L005-F1
#
_cell.length_a   1.000
_cell.length_b   1.000
_cell.length_c   1.000
_cell.angle_alpha   90.00
_cell.angle_beta   90.00
_cell.angle_gamma   90.00
#
_symmetry.space_group_name_H-M   'P 1'
#
loop_
_entity.id
_entity.type
_entity.pdbx_description
1 polymer ?
#
loop_
_entity_poly.entity_id
_entity_poly.type
_entity_poly.pdbx_seq_one_letter_code
_entity_poly.pdbx_strand_id
1 'polypeptide(L)'
;MTKESTLLSADTSTRRLAITDALTRPRLAFASIQPDTLTAVLAWPHPGTAATTVAPTLTSLADTFSRLGLVIVDHDHDTGAHLHRLTLQPVDAVAFDDDTATAVTRAFDAIMAGHTDIDGFLRLVTAAGLDIAEVILIRALCRYARQYGLTVNLHTAATTLAGNGAFVRGLLDLFDARLRPGLDDAERTAGQARAEAALSAAVALAASVDEDRLLRALISIVRATLRTNWFAPGVPTERPLALKLNPSAIDLPAKVIPFREIFVHGVAVEGAHLRGGSISRGGLRWSERPDDFRTEVLGLMRTQMVKNSLIVPVGAKGAFVARTTAGPTPDDVRAAYRQFIGALLDVTDNLVDGEVSHPADTTVTDGADPYLVVAADKGTARFSDLANSIAGQRDFWLGDAFASGGSAGYDHKAMGITARGGWLAVQRHLAEAGIDVGADDFTAVGIGDMSGDVFGNGMLRSTHTRLVAAFDHRHIFCDPNPDAASSFIERQRLYDLPGSSWDDYDRTLISEGGGVWPRSAKTIELSDAMRTRLGVDAAVLTPHELIRAILRADVDLLWNGGVGTYVKASTETSADAADPGNELVRVDANTLRATAIGEGGNLGLTQRARVEYALAGGRCNADFIDNAAGVATSDREVNIKIALDDAVHAGRLTRDERDDILSAATDEVARSVLADCDRQTLALSLAEDRSSFLLGRHARLIENLEETNGINRSHEVLPSAGELAARQRAGAGLVRPEIAVLLAMSKNVVRDDILASSVPDDPSLAPVLRDYFPASVQDRLGDSLADHRLGREIIAVTLANDLIDHVGPGFVHRIESRYGVGTPEIVRAYAVVTRTIGVDSLWADVLAMPHIDAADRFALLAMLQSLIEQATGWVLRHRRRGFTVSSEVARIAPQVDALRAALPRLTGSPRADRETFAVLGRSLACVAGADATGLHITQVAQAHREAGERLRLSWLADAIDAGSTVDRWAAMAAASQLDELHDLWQSLAETMVTDSADGSSTDITARIDEWIGNNRTGVERVTGLIDELTHSERVDAAHAVVTVAALRQLVG
;
A
#
# COMPACT_ATOMS: atom_id res chain seq x y z
N MET A 1 -94.63 11.77 0.84
CA MET A 1 -93.58 12.39 1.68
C MET A 1 -93.11 11.32 2.65
N THR A 2 -92.07 10.52 2.32
CA THR A 2 -90.64 10.74 2.66
C THR A 2 -90.40 10.91 4.17
N LYS A 3 -89.52 10.18 4.85
CA LYS A 3 -88.51 9.17 4.44
C LYS A 3 -88.17 8.38 5.71
N GLU A 4 -88.17 7.06 5.61
CA GLU A 4 -87.80 6.09 6.63
C GLU A 4 -86.43 5.45 6.29
N SER A 5 -85.68 5.14 7.35
CA SER A 5 -84.74 4.03 7.54
C SER A 5 -83.51 3.85 6.63
N THR A 6 -82.32 3.96 7.24
CA THR A 6 -81.13 3.06 7.23
C THR A 6 -80.05 3.79 8.04
N LEU A 7 -79.59 3.46 9.25
CA LEU A 7 -79.07 2.22 9.88
C LEU A 7 -77.88 1.57 9.15
N LEU A 8 -76.75 1.53 9.88
CA LEU A 8 -75.48 0.78 9.66
C LEU A 8 -74.59 1.34 8.52
N SER A 9 -73.29 1.57 8.69
CA SER A 9 -72.29 0.83 9.45
C SER A 9 -71.22 1.80 9.98
N ALA A 10 -70.95 1.72 11.29
CA ALA A 10 -69.76 2.26 11.89
C ALA A 10 -68.58 1.41 11.43
N ASP A 11 -67.72 1.97 10.58
CA ASP A 11 -66.47 1.31 10.24
C ASP A 11 -65.58 1.26 11.51
N THR A 12 -65.25 0.04 11.90
CA THR A 12 -64.74 -0.30 13.22
C THR A 12 -63.23 -0.03 13.34
N SER A 13 -62.59 0.33 12.22
CA SER A 13 -61.19 0.72 12.06
C SER A 13 -60.92 2.14 12.58
N THR A 14 -61.80 3.10 12.25
CA THR A 14 -61.63 4.54 12.51
C THR A 14 -61.79 4.92 13.98
N ARG A 15 -62.59 4.16 14.75
CA ARG A 15 -62.72 4.31 16.21
C ARG A 15 -61.67 3.55 17.03
N ARG A 16 -60.88 2.65 16.44
CA ARG A 16 -59.80 1.94 17.16
C ARG A 16 -58.52 2.74 17.32
N LEU A 17 -58.32 3.78 16.52
CA LEU A 17 -57.27 4.78 16.76
C LEU A 17 -57.65 5.80 17.86
N ALA A 18 -58.90 5.77 18.34
CA ALA A 18 -59.33 6.65 19.41
C ALA A 18 -58.78 6.17 20.77
N ILE A 19 -57.85 6.95 21.30
CA ILE A 19 -57.71 7.19 22.74
C ILE A 19 -57.49 5.89 23.55
N THR A 20 -56.38 5.23 23.28
CA THR A 20 -55.69 4.46 24.32
C THR A 20 -54.36 5.14 24.60
N ASP A 21 -54.07 5.28 25.88
CA ASP A 21 -52.99 6.02 26.53
C ASP A 21 -51.70 6.28 25.72
N ALA A 22 -51.26 7.53 25.77
CA ALA A 22 -49.91 8.02 25.42
C ALA A 22 -49.28 7.45 24.13
N LEU A 23 -49.77 7.91 22.96
CA LEU A 23 -49.00 7.77 21.72
C LEU A 23 -47.61 8.40 21.90
N THR A 24 -46.56 7.61 21.73
CA THR A 24 -45.16 8.06 21.78
C THR A 24 -44.63 8.45 20.39
N ARG A 25 -45.32 8.01 19.32
CA ARG A 25 -44.98 8.30 17.92
C ARG A 25 -46.24 8.43 17.02
N PRO A 26 -46.16 9.12 15.88
CA PRO A 26 -47.25 9.21 14.91
C PRO A 26 -47.68 7.85 14.38
N ARG A 27 -48.96 7.70 13.98
CA ARG A 27 -49.49 6.48 13.35
C ARG A 27 -50.43 6.78 12.20
N LEU A 28 -50.21 6.12 11.06
CA LEU A 28 -51.04 6.21 9.86
C LEU A 28 -51.89 4.94 9.68
N ALA A 29 -53.19 5.08 9.44
CA ALA A 29 -54.05 3.98 9.03
C ALA A 29 -54.99 4.38 7.90
N PHE A 30 -55.19 3.48 6.94
CA PHE A 30 -56.18 3.65 5.89
C PHE A 30 -57.56 3.22 6.39
N ALA A 31 -58.54 4.10 6.23
CA ALA A 31 -59.93 3.90 6.60
C ALA A 31 -60.78 3.43 5.41
N SER A 32 -60.42 3.81 4.18
CA SER A 32 -61.12 3.36 2.96
C SER A 32 -60.15 3.39 1.78
N ILE A 33 -60.20 2.35 0.94
CA ILE A 33 -59.38 2.20 -0.26
C ILE A 33 -60.35 2.03 -1.44
N GLN A 34 -60.38 3.04 -2.32
CA GLN A 34 -61.11 2.99 -3.59
C GLN A 34 -60.14 3.30 -4.73
N PRO A 35 -60.43 2.89 -5.98
CA PRO A 35 -59.48 3.01 -7.10
C PRO A 35 -58.89 4.40 -7.31
N ASP A 36 -59.71 5.45 -7.13
CA ASP A 36 -59.30 6.84 -7.38
C ASP A 36 -59.22 7.70 -6.11
N THR A 37 -59.65 7.18 -4.96
CA THR A 37 -59.73 7.94 -3.71
C THR A 37 -59.43 7.05 -2.51
N LEU A 38 -58.47 7.46 -1.70
CA LEU A 38 -58.10 6.79 -0.45
C LEU A 38 -58.44 7.72 0.72
N THR A 39 -58.96 7.16 1.81
CA THR A 39 -59.16 7.89 3.07
C THR A 39 -58.21 7.35 4.11
N ALA A 40 -57.36 8.20 4.68
CA ALA A 40 -56.42 7.83 5.74
C ALA A 40 -56.59 8.70 6.97
N VAL A 41 -56.29 8.14 8.13
CA VAL A 41 -56.27 8.82 9.43
C VAL A 41 -54.86 8.77 9.97
N LEU A 42 -54.29 9.94 10.24
CA LEU A 42 -53.00 10.13 10.88
C LEU A 42 -53.21 10.66 12.30
N ALA A 43 -52.79 9.89 13.29
CA ALA A 43 -52.81 10.29 14.70
C ALA A 43 -51.43 10.79 15.14
N TRP A 44 -51.39 11.94 15.83
CA TRP A 44 -50.15 12.56 16.29
C TRP A 44 -50.04 12.54 17.83
N PRO A 45 -48.83 12.35 18.42
CA PRO A 45 -48.61 12.43 19.87
C PRO A 45 -49.01 13.78 20.48
N HIS A 46 -49.45 13.76 21.75
CA HIS A 46 -49.76 14.98 22.51
C HIS A 46 -48.48 15.76 22.84
N PRO A 47 -48.50 17.11 22.84
CA PRO A 47 -47.38 17.92 23.31
C PRO A 47 -47.22 17.69 24.83
N GLY A 48 -46.22 16.89 25.22
CA GLY A 48 -45.92 16.59 26.64
C GLY A 48 -45.66 15.11 26.96
N THR A 49 -46.02 14.16 26.08
CA THR A 49 -45.80 12.71 26.30
C THR A 49 -44.57 12.15 25.58
N ALA A 50 -43.97 12.91 24.66
CA ALA A 50 -42.75 12.56 23.95
C ALA A 50 -41.80 13.77 23.91
N ALA A 51 -40.49 13.54 24.07
CA ALA A 51 -39.53 14.60 24.37
C ALA A 51 -39.28 15.64 23.25
N THR A 52 -39.78 15.46 22.01
CA THR A 52 -39.31 16.28 20.88
C THR A 52 -40.22 16.44 19.64
N THR A 53 -41.49 15.99 19.58
CA THR A 53 -42.26 16.05 18.30
C THR A 53 -43.20 17.26 18.20
N VAL A 54 -42.76 18.31 17.51
CA VAL A 54 -43.65 19.33 16.93
C VAL A 54 -44.51 18.67 15.83
N ALA A 55 -45.82 18.94 15.81
CA ALA A 55 -46.69 18.44 14.74
C ALA A 55 -46.23 18.95 13.36
N PRO A 56 -46.20 18.10 12.31
CA PRO A 56 -45.63 18.45 11.02
C PRO A 56 -46.55 19.45 10.34
N THR A 57 -45.97 20.36 9.57
CA THR A 57 -46.77 21.25 8.72
C THR A 57 -47.47 20.43 7.64
N LEU A 58 -48.63 20.89 7.17
CA LEU A 58 -49.31 20.28 6.04
C LEU A 58 -48.38 20.20 4.81
N THR A 59 -47.52 21.20 4.61
CA THR A 59 -46.50 21.20 3.56
C THR A 59 -45.53 20.02 3.68
N SER A 60 -45.06 19.72 4.90
CA SER A 60 -44.17 18.58 5.15
C SER A 60 -44.87 17.23 4.94
N LEU A 61 -46.13 17.12 5.37
CA LEU A 61 -46.95 15.94 5.09
C LEU A 61 -47.19 15.77 3.59
N ALA A 62 -47.52 16.85 2.87
CA ALA A 62 -47.75 16.81 1.43
C ALA A 62 -46.49 16.39 0.66
N ASP A 63 -45.30 16.89 1.02
CA ASP A 63 -44.04 16.41 0.43
C ASP A 63 -43.82 14.92 0.72
N THR A 64 -44.00 14.48 1.98
CA THR A 64 -43.83 13.07 2.37
C THR A 64 -44.74 12.13 1.58
N PHE A 65 -46.04 12.42 1.51
CA PHE A 65 -46.99 11.62 0.75
C PHE A 65 -46.71 11.68 -0.75
N SER A 66 -46.31 12.84 -1.28
CA SER A 66 -45.92 12.97 -2.69
C SER A 66 -44.72 12.08 -3.04
N ARG A 67 -43.72 11.96 -2.16
CA ARG A 67 -42.61 11.01 -2.32
C ARG A 67 -43.06 9.55 -2.31
N LEU A 68 -44.12 9.21 -1.58
CA LEU A 68 -44.76 7.90 -1.59
C LEU A 68 -45.69 7.68 -2.79
N GLY A 69 -45.80 8.64 -3.72
CA GLY A 69 -46.68 8.57 -4.88
C GLY A 69 -48.15 8.85 -4.56
N LEU A 70 -48.43 9.61 -3.50
CA LEU A 70 -49.77 9.97 -3.04
C LEU A 70 -49.92 11.50 -2.95
N VAL A 71 -51.02 12.03 -3.48
CA VAL A 71 -51.36 13.45 -3.39
C VAL A 71 -52.45 13.65 -2.34
N ILE A 72 -52.24 14.57 -1.40
CA ILE A 72 -53.30 15.01 -0.49
C ILE A 72 -54.26 15.92 -1.27
N VAL A 73 -55.49 15.44 -1.52
CA VAL A 73 -56.54 16.19 -2.23
C VAL A 73 -57.45 16.95 -1.28
N ASP A 74 -57.62 16.45 -0.04
CA ASP A 74 -58.38 17.12 1.02
C ASP A 74 -57.79 16.77 2.39
N HIS A 75 -57.89 17.71 3.34
CA HIS A 75 -57.33 17.58 4.69
C HIS A 75 -58.25 18.23 5.73
N ASP A 76 -58.71 17.41 6.68
CA ASP A 76 -59.43 17.86 7.87
C ASP A 76 -58.58 17.60 9.13
N HIS A 77 -58.48 18.60 10.01
CA HIS A 77 -57.63 18.54 11.21
C HIS A 77 -58.47 18.77 12.47
N ASP A 78 -58.63 17.73 13.27
CA ASP A 78 -59.23 17.81 14.60
C ASP A 78 -58.14 18.14 15.63
N THR A 79 -58.05 19.42 15.97
CA THR A 79 -57.08 19.95 16.95
C THR A 79 -57.29 19.44 18.37
N GLY A 80 -58.51 19.02 18.72
CA GLY A 80 -58.83 18.49 20.05
C GLY A 80 -58.45 17.01 20.20
N ALA A 81 -58.48 16.25 19.11
CA ALA A 81 -58.13 14.82 19.09
C ALA A 81 -56.71 14.54 18.55
N HIS A 82 -55.99 15.55 18.06
CA HIS A 82 -54.69 15.39 17.37
C HIS A 82 -54.76 14.40 16.19
N LEU A 83 -55.86 14.46 15.44
CA LEU A 83 -56.13 13.59 14.29
C LEU A 83 -56.17 14.41 12.99
N HIS A 84 -55.45 13.93 11.99
CA HIS A 84 -55.52 14.42 10.62
C HIS A 84 -56.27 13.38 9.78
N ARG A 85 -57.40 13.77 9.17
CA ARG A 85 -58.07 12.98 8.14
C ARG A 85 -57.60 13.47 6.78
N LEU A 86 -57.05 12.56 6.00
CA LEU A 86 -56.47 12.84 4.70
C LEU A 86 -57.27 12.10 3.64
N THR A 87 -57.71 12.83 2.62
CA THR A 87 -58.15 12.24 1.36
C THR A 87 -56.94 12.24 0.44
N LEU A 88 -56.51 11.06 -0.01
CA LEU A 88 -55.32 10.84 -0.82
C LEU A 88 -55.70 10.30 -2.19
N GLN A 89 -54.94 10.66 -3.21
CA GLN A 89 -55.06 10.13 -4.56
C GLN A 89 -53.70 9.59 -5.05
N PRO A 90 -53.63 8.38 -5.62
CA PRO A 90 -52.42 7.89 -6.27
C PRO A 90 -51.99 8.77 -7.44
N VAL A 91 -50.68 9.05 -7.55
CA VAL A 91 -50.10 9.85 -8.65
C VAL A 91 -50.12 9.05 -9.96
N ASP A 92 -49.97 7.74 -9.87
CA ASP A 92 -49.94 6.82 -11.01
C ASP A 92 -51.23 6.01 -11.10
N ALA A 93 -51.59 5.55 -12.30
CA ALA A 93 -52.70 4.62 -12.52
C ALA A 93 -52.34 3.19 -12.08
N VAL A 94 -51.77 3.06 -10.88
CA VAL A 94 -51.38 1.79 -10.26
C VAL A 94 -52.51 1.36 -9.32
N ALA A 95 -52.83 0.06 -9.33
CA ALA A 95 -53.83 -0.48 -8.41
C ALA A 95 -53.34 -0.33 -6.96
N PHE A 96 -54.12 0.37 -6.14
CA PHE A 96 -53.85 0.53 -4.71
C PHE A 96 -54.74 -0.43 -3.92
N ASP A 97 -54.14 -1.41 -3.27
CA ASP A 97 -54.81 -2.46 -2.48
C ASP A 97 -54.40 -2.42 -1.00
N ASP A 98 -54.94 -3.34 -0.20
CA ASP A 98 -54.68 -3.43 1.24
C ASP A 98 -53.20 -3.72 1.57
N ASP A 99 -52.52 -4.48 0.71
CA ASP A 99 -51.10 -4.79 0.86
C ASP A 99 -50.24 -3.55 0.62
N THR A 100 -50.56 -2.78 -0.42
CA THR A 100 -49.94 -1.48 -0.71
C THR A 100 -50.20 -0.48 0.42
N ALA A 101 -51.43 -0.42 0.94
CA ALA A 101 -51.77 0.41 2.09
C ALA A 101 -50.90 0.06 3.31
N THR A 102 -50.72 -1.23 3.57
CA THR A 102 -49.87 -1.74 4.65
C THR A 102 -48.40 -1.38 4.44
N ALA A 103 -47.89 -1.49 3.21
CA ALA A 103 -46.53 -1.10 2.86
C ALA A 103 -46.33 0.42 3.04
N VAL A 104 -47.28 1.25 2.62
CA VAL A 104 -47.27 2.70 2.82
C VAL A 104 -47.28 3.06 4.30
N THR A 105 -48.12 2.42 5.12
CA THR A 105 -48.11 2.63 6.58
C THR A 105 -46.75 2.28 7.19
N ARG A 106 -46.14 1.15 6.81
CA ARG A 106 -44.80 0.77 7.28
C ARG A 106 -43.71 1.74 6.84
N ALA A 107 -43.77 2.22 5.60
CA ALA A 107 -42.85 3.23 5.09
C ALA A 107 -43.00 4.56 5.85
N PHE A 108 -44.24 4.98 6.12
CA PHE A 108 -44.52 6.16 6.93
C PHE A 108 -43.93 6.04 8.34
N ASP A 109 -44.12 4.89 9.01
CA ASP A 109 -43.54 4.64 10.33
C ASP A 109 -42.00 4.72 10.32
N ALA A 110 -41.35 4.17 9.28
CA ALA A 110 -39.90 4.25 9.12
C ALA A 110 -39.40 5.69 8.87
N ILE A 111 -40.15 6.49 8.11
CA ILE A 111 -39.84 7.92 7.88
C ILE A 111 -39.93 8.68 9.21
N MET A 112 -41.00 8.46 9.98
CA MET A 112 -41.19 9.12 11.28
C MET A 112 -40.14 8.70 12.32
N ALA A 113 -39.63 7.48 12.22
CA ALA A 113 -38.53 6.99 13.05
C ALA A 113 -37.14 7.49 12.58
N GLY A 114 -37.04 8.14 11.42
CA GLY A 114 -35.77 8.55 10.82
C GLY A 114 -34.93 7.37 10.32
N HIS A 115 -35.56 6.23 10.00
CA HIS A 115 -34.89 5.01 9.51
C HIS A 115 -34.74 4.96 7.98
N THR A 116 -35.20 6.00 7.25
CA THR A 116 -35.03 6.11 5.79
C THR A 116 -34.93 7.57 5.36
N ASP A 117 -34.28 7.78 4.21
CA ASP A 117 -34.31 9.06 3.49
C ASP A 117 -35.71 9.34 2.89
N ILE A 118 -36.08 10.63 2.85
CA ILE A 118 -37.27 11.13 2.16
C ILE A 118 -36.86 11.59 0.75
N ASP A 119 -36.94 10.67 -0.22
CA ASP A 119 -36.50 10.91 -1.59
C ASP A 119 -37.42 10.24 -2.64
N GLY A 120 -37.04 10.32 -3.91
CA GLY A 120 -37.84 9.76 -5.01
C GLY A 120 -37.95 8.22 -5.00
N PHE A 121 -37.09 7.50 -4.29
CA PHE A 121 -37.15 6.02 -4.25
C PHE A 121 -38.35 5.51 -3.44
N LEU A 122 -38.90 6.33 -2.52
CA LEU A 122 -40.11 5.99 -1.78
C LEU A 122 -41.32 5.72 -2.68
N ARG A 123 -41.32 6.21 -3.92
CA ARG A 123 -42.38 5.93 -4.90
C ARG A 123 -42.43 4.44 -5.28
N LEU A 124 -41.36 3.68 -5.09
CA LEU A 124 -41.34 2.24 -5.34
C LEU A 124 -42.27 1.47 -4.39
N VAL A 125 -42.62 2.03 -3.23
CA VAL A 125 -43.60 1.43 -2.30
C VAL A 125 -44.95 1.27 -3.00
N THR A 126 -45.41 2.30 -3.72
CA THR A 126 -46.68 2.26 -4.44
C THR A 126 -46.53 1.73 -5.86
N ALA A 127 -45.48 2.13 -6.58
CA ALA A 127 -45.29 1.75 -7.99
C ALA A 127 -44.87 0.28 -8.19
N ALA A 128 -44.13 -0.30 -7.24
CA ALA A 128 -43.61 -1.67 -7.32
C ALA A 128 -44.05 -2.55 -6.14
N GLY A 129 -44.84 -2.03 -5.19
CA GLY A 129 -45.32 -2.78 -4.03
C GLY A 129 -44.23 -3.18 -3.05
N LEU A 130 -43.12 -2.42 -3.00
CA LEU A 130 -41.97 -2.74 -2.16
C LEU A 130 -42.20 -2.37 -0.69
N ASP A 131 -41.60 -3.14 0.20
CA ASP A 131 -41.39 -2.70 1.56
C ASP A 131 -40.24 -1.69 1.69
N ILE A 132 -40.08 -1.10 2.87
CA ILE A 132 -39.07 -0.06 3.07
C ILE A 132 -37.64 -0.60 3.03
N ALA A 133 -37.41 -1.86 3.43
CA ALA A 133 -36.08 -2.47 3.42
C ALA A 133 -35.60 -2.72 1.99
N GLU A 134 -36.51 -3.17 1.12
CA GLU A 134 -36.29 -3.34 -0.31
C GLU A 134 -36.03 -1.99 -1.00
N VAL A 135 -36.79 -0.94 -0.65
CA VAL A 135 -36.53 0.42 -1.15
C VAL A 135 -35.12 0.90 -0.77
N ILE A 136 -34.69 0.67 0.47
CA ILE A 136 -33.34 1.02 0.92
C ILE A 136 -32.28 0.23 0.15
N LEU A 137 -32.49 -1.06 -0.12
CA LEU A 137 -31.58 -1.86 -0.94
C LEU A 137 -31.45 -1.30 -2.36
N ILE A 138 -32.57 -1.01 -3.03
CA ILE A 138 -32.55 -0.42 -4.39
C ILE A 138 -31.84 0.95 -4.38
N ARG A 139 -32.12 1.79 -3.39
CA ARG A 139 -31.44 3.07 -3.20
C ARG A 139 -29.93 2.86 -3.04
N ALA A 140 -29.51 1.93 -2.20
CA ALA A 140 -28.09 1.62 -1.96
C ALA A 140 -27.39 1.16 -3.25
N LEU A 141 -28.02 0.29 -4.05
CA LEU A 141 -27.49 -0.16 -5.34
C LEU A 141 -27.30 1.01 -6.33
N CYS A 142 -28.28 1.92 -6.41
CA CYS A 142 -28.17 3.12 -7.26
C CYS A 142 -27.09 4.09 -6.76
N ARG A 143 -26.96 4.28 -5.44
CA ARG A 143 -25.91 5.13 -4.85
C ARG A 143 -24.52 4.55 -5.09
N TYR A 144 -24.38 3.23 -4.95
CA TYR A 144 -23.14 2.54 -5.31
C TYR A 144 -22.82 2.67 -6.80
N ALA A 145 -23.80 2.46 -7.69
CA ALA A 145 -23.61 2.63 -9.13
C ALA A 145 -23.10 4.04 -9.49
N ARG A 146 -23.63 5.08 -8.82
CA ARG A 146 -23.16 6.46 -8.97
C ARG A 146 -21.72 6.63 -8.48
N GLN A 147 -21.37 6.13 -7.30
CA GLN A 147 -19.99 6.13 -6.78
C GLN A 147 -19.03 5.38 -7.70
N TYR A 148 -19.51 4.34 -8.38
CA TYR A 148 -18.73 3.55 -9.33
C TYR A 148 -18.48 4.27 -10.67
N GLY A 149 -19.26 5.32 -10.99
CA GLY A 149 -19.10 6.14 -12.19
C GLY A 149 -20.28 6.11 -13.16
N LEU A 150 -21.45 5.61 -12.75
CA LEU A 150 -22.68 5.75 -13.54
C LEU A 150 -23.10 7.23 -13.59
N THR A 151 -23.30 7.76 -14.80
CA THR A 151 -23.60 9.18 -15.04
C THR A 151 -25.07 9.55 -14.83
N VAL A 152 -25.95 8.57 -14.63
CA VAL A 152 -27.38 8.80 -14.39
C VAL A 152 -27.56 9.34 -12.97
N ASN A 153 -28.20 10.50 -12.84
CA ASN A 153 -28.46 11.09 -11.52
C ASN A 153 -29.54 10.27 -10.76
N LEU A 154 -29.52 10.35 -9.42
CA LEU A 154 -30.39 9.53 -8.56
C LEU A 154 -31.89 9.82 -8.75
N HIS A 155 -32.27 11.05 -9.10
CA HIS A 155 -33.67 11.40 -9.33
C HIS A 155 -34.22 10.75 -10.60
N THR A 156 -33.44 10.78 -11.69
CA THR A 156 -33.74 10.08 -12.93
C THR A 156 -33.78 8.57 -12.69
N ALA A 157 -32.79 8.01 -11.96
CA ALA A 157 -32.78 6.60 -11.63
C ALA A 157 -34.05 6.17 -10.86
N ALA A 158 -34.44 6.91 -9.82
CA ALA A 158 -35.66 6.62 -9.07
C ALA A 158 -36.92 6.67 -9.94
N THR A 159 -37.01 7.64 -10.85
CA THR A 159 -38.16 7.79 -11.76
C THR A 159 -38.21 6.65 -12.78
N THR A 160 -37.07 6.30 -13.38
CA THR A 160 -36.95 5.17 -14.32
C THR A 160 -37.32 3.86 -13.64
N LEU A 161 -36.86 3.60 -12.42
CA LEU A 161 -37.17 2.38 -11.68
C LEU A 161 -38.64 2.32 -11.26
N ALA A 162 -39.25 3.45 -10.87
CA ALA A 162 -40.68 3.52 -10.60
C ALA A 162 -41.53 3.19 -11.84
N GLY A 163 -41.06 3.55 -13.04
CA GLY A 163 -41.69 3.15 -14.30
C GLY A 163 -41.46 1.67 -14.69
N ASN A 164 -40.53 0.98 -14.03
CA ASN A 164 -40.08 -0.37 -14.37
C ASN A 164 -40.24 -1.36 -13.20
N GLY A 165 -41.41 -1.37 -12.55
CA GLY A 165 -41.66 -2.20 -11.36
C GLY A 165 -41.36 -3.70 -11.55
N ALA A 166 -41.60 -4.26 -12.74
CA ALA A 166 -41.27 -5.66 -13.05
C ALA A 166 -39.75 -5.93 -13.03
N PHE A 167 -38.94 -5.00 -13.54
CA PHE A 167 -37.48 -5.08 -13.44
C PHE A 167 -37.03 -5.05 -11.98
N VAL A 168 -37.58 -4.11 -11.19
CA VAL A 168 -37.19 -3.94 -9.79
C VAL A 168 -37.46 -5.20 -8.98
N ARG A 169 -38.63 -5.84 -9.19
CA ARG A 169 -38.94 -7.13 -8.57
C ARG A 169 -38.00 -8.23 -9.03
N GLY A 170 -37.73 -8.33 -10.34
CA GLY A 170 -36.75 -9.30 -10.85
C GLY A 170 -35.34 -9.11 -10.29
N LEU A 171 -34.96 -7.87 -9.97
CA LEU A 171 -33.66 -7.55 -9.36
C LEU A 171 -33.61 -8.02 -7.90
N LEU A 172 -34.69 -7.82 -7.15
CA LEU A 172 -34.84 -8.35 -5.79
C LEU A 172 -34.88 -9.88 -5.79
N ASP A 173 -35.59 -10.50 -6.74
CA ASP A 173 -35.61 -11.96 -6.91
C ASP A 173 -34.20 -12.50 -7.18
N LEU A 174 -33.40 -11.80 -7.99
CA LEU A 174 -32.01 -12.18 -8.24
C LEU A 174 -31.15 -12.03 -6.98
N PHE A 175 -31.33 -10.94 -6.23
CA PHE A 175 -30.61 -10.70 -4.98
C PHE A 175 -30.91 -11.78 -3.94
N ASP A 176 -32.20 -12.09 -3.74
CA ASP A 176 -32.67 -13.12 -2.80
C ASP A 176 -32.19 -14.50 -3.23
N ALA A 177 -32.40 -14.87 -4.51
CA ALA A 177 -31.95 -16.16 -5.03
C ALA A 177 -30.44 -16.35 -4.90
N ARG A 178 -29.63 -15.28 -4.94
CA ARG A 178 -28.18 -15.35 -4.78
C ARG A 178 -27.72 -15.40 -3.33
N LEU A 179 -28.32 -14.59 -2.46
CA LEU A 179 -27.72 -14.23 -1.17
C LEU A 179 -28.53 -14.71 0.03
N ARG A 180 -29.77 -15.22 -0.16
CA ARG A 180 -30.59 -15.73 0.94
C ARG A 180 -29.92 -16.92 1.61
N PRO A 181 -29.67 -16.83 2.93
CA PRO A 181 -29.17 -17.95 3.71
C PRO A 181 -30.16 -19.11 3.72
N GLY A 182 -29.66 -20.34 3.82
CA GLY A 182 -30.48 -21.53 3.96
C GLY A 182 -31.09 -22.10 2.67
N LEU A 183 -30.88 -21.45 1.51
CA LEU A 183 -31.22 -22.07 0.22
C LEU A 183 -30.19 -23.13 -0.17
N ASP A 184 -30.69 -24.26 -0.69
CA ASP A 184 -29.82 -25.25 -1.32
C ASP A 184 -29.33 -24.80 -2.70
N ASP A 185 -28.31 -25.48 -3.24
CA ASP A 185 -27.68 -25.10 -4.51
C ASP A 185 -28.61 -25.21 -5.72
N ALA A 186 -29.58 -26.13 -5.69
CA ALA A 186 -30.53 -26.34 -6.79
C ALA A 186 -31.59 -25.23 -6.81
N GLU A 187 -32.14 -24.88 -5.66
CA GLU A 187 -33.05 -23.75 -5.46
C GLU A 187 -32.38 -22.44 -5.85
N ARG A 188 -31.14 -22.23 -5.38
CA ARG A 188 -30.31 -21.07 -5.70
C ARG A 188 -30.09 -20.94 -7.20
N THR A 189 -29.68 -22.03 -7.87
CA THR A 189 -29.44 -22.04 -9.32
C THR A 189 -30.72 -21.79 -10.12
N ALA A 190 -31.81 -22.46 -9.78
CA ALA A 190 -33.09 -22.32 -10.47
C ALA A 190 -33.72 -20.92 -10.26
N GLY A 191 -33.63 -20.39 -9.05
CA GLY A 191 -34.08 -19.04 -8.71
C GLY A 191 -33.32 -17.97 -9.49
N GLN A 192 -31.98 -18.08 -9.53
CA GLN A 192 -31.14 -17.18 -10.33
C GLN A 192 -31.50 -17.23 -11.81
N ALA A 193 -31.58 -18.43 -12.41
CA ALA A 193 -31.91 -18.57 -13.82
C ALA A 193 -33.27 -17.94 -14.17
N ARG A 194 -34.28 -18.08 -13.29
CA ARG A 194 -35.59 -17.47 -13.47
C ARG A 194 -35.54 -15.94 -13.38
N ALA A 195 -34.88 -15.41 -12.35
CA ALA A 195 -34.73 -13.98 -12.15
C ALA A 195 -33.95 -13.33 -13.31
N GLU A 196 -32.87 -13.97 -13.77
CA GLU A 196 -32.07 -13.50 -14.91
C GLU A 196 -32.85 -13.49 -16.23
N ALA A 197 -33.70 -14.49 -16.48
CA ALA A 197 -34.58 -14.49 -17.63
C ALA A 197 -35.59 -13.33 -17.59
N ALA A 198 -36.20 -13.08 -16.43
CA ALA A 198 -37.13 -11.97 -16.22
C ALA A 198 -36.43 -10.61 -16.40
N LEU A 199 -35.25 -10.44 -15.81
CA LEU A 199 -34.43 -9.24 -15.94
C LEU A 199 -34.00 -8.98 -17.39
N SER A 200 -33.60 -10.02 -18.12
CA SER A 200 -33.21 -9.89 -19.53
C SER A 200 -34.38 -9.43 -20.40
N ALA A 201 -35.59 -9.96 -20.14
CA ALA A 201 -36.80 -9.54 -20.83
C ALA A 201 -37.16 -8.08 -20.50
N ALA A 202 -37.00 -7.65 -19.24
CA ALA A 202 -37.27 -6.27 -18.84
C ALA A 202 -36.26 -5.28 -19.43
N VAL A 203 -34.97 -5.61 -19.46
CA VAL A 203 -33.92 -4.78 -20.10
C VAL A 203 -34.19 -4.60 -21.59
N ALA A 204 -34.71 -5.62 -22.28
CA ALA A 204 -35.06 -5.53 -23.70
C ALA A 204 -36.18 -4.52 -24.01
N LEU A 205 -36.93 -4.07 -22.99
CA LEU A 205 -37.99 -3.07 -23.10
C LEU A 205 -37.53 -1.64 -22.77
N ALA A 206 -36.24 -1.44 -22.44
CA ALA A 206 -35.70 -0.12 -22.11
C ALA A 206 -35.96 0.90 -23.24
N ALA A 207 -36.51 2.06 -22.88
CA ALA A 207 -36.89 3.09 -23.83
C ALA A 207 -35.71 3.97 -24.28
N SER A 208 -34.59 3.92 -23.56
CA SER A 208 -33.40 4.72 -23.84
C SER A 208 -32.10 3.98 -23.50
N VAL A 209 -30.99 4.48 -24.05
CA VAL A 209 -29.64 3.95 -23.76
C VAL A 209 -29.24 4.17 -22.30
N ASP A 210 -29.60 5.32 -21.71
CA ASP A 210 -29.30 5.61 -20.31
C ASP A 210 -30.08 4.69 -19.36
N GLU A 211 -31.32 4.35 -19.73
CA GLU A 211 -32.12 3.34 -19.04
C GLU A 211 -31.49 1.95 -19.15
N ASP A 212 -31.20 1.46 -20.37
CA ASP A 212 -30.52 0.16 -20.56
C ASP A 212 -29.21 0.08 -19.75
N ARG A 213 -28.41 1.15 -19.76
CA ARG A 213 -27.17 1.24 -18.99
C ARG A 213 -27.40 1.19 -17.48
N LEU A 214 -28.39 1.91 -16.96
CA LEU A 214 -28.78 1.84 -15.54
C LEU A 214 -29.20 0.42 -15.15
N LEU A 215 -30.11 -0.18 -15.92
CA LEU A 215 -30.65 -1.50 -15.62
C LEU A 215 -29.54 -2.58 -15.64
N ARG A 216 -28.68 -2.58 -16.66
CA ARG A 216 -27.52 -3.50 -16.75
C ARG A 216 -26.52 -3.29 -15.63
N ALA A 217 -26.22 -2.04 -15.27
CA ALA A 217 -25.34 -1.73 -14.16
C ALA A 217 -25.85 -2.35 -12.85
N LEU A 218 -27.14 -2.16 -12.54
CA LEU A 218 -27.75 -2.71 -11.33
C LEU A 218 -27.73 -4.25 -11.31
N ILE A 219 -28.02 -4.92 -12.43
CA ILE A 219 -27.89 -6.38 -12.55
C ILE A 219 -26.44 -6.81 -12.26
N SER A 220 -25.46 -6.12 -12.86
CA SER A 220 -24.05 -6.47 -12.67
C SER A 220 -23.58 -6.29 -11.23
N ILE A 221 -24.08 -5.26 -10.52
CA ILE A 221 -23.77 -5.03 -9.11
C ILE A 221 -24.33 -6.15 -8.24
N VAL A 222 -25.60 -6.55 -8.46
CA VAL A 222 -26.18 -7.69 -7.71
C VAL A 222 -25.42 -8.99 -7.99
N ARG A 223 -24.97 -9.20 -9.24
CA ARG A 223 -24.11 -10.34 -9.60
C ARG A 223 -22.72 -10.28 -8.98
N ALA A 224 -22.20 -9.08 -8.74
CA ALA A 224 -20.91 -8.86 -8.11
C ALA A 224 -20.96 -8.95 -6.58
N THR A 225 -22.14 -8.88 -5.96
CA THR A 225 -22.29 -9.02 -4.50
C THR A 225 -21.95 -10.44 -4.06
N LEU A 226 -20.99 -10.53 -3.13
CA LEU A 226 -20.44 -11.76 -2.56
C LEU A 226 -21.08 -12.10 -1.22
N ARG A 227 -21.30 -11.07 -0.38
CA ARG A 227 -21.88 -11.17 0.96
C ARG A 227 -22.69 -9.91 1.29
N THR A 228 -23.67 -10.05 2.17
CA THR A 228 -24.44 -8.93 2.69
C THR A 228 -25.00 -9.25 4.07
N ASN A 229 -25.13 -8.24 4.91
CA ASN A 229 -25.84 -8.32 6.19
C ASN A 229 -27.35 -8.04 6.06
N TRP A 230 -27.89 -7.91 4.84
CA TRP A 230 -29.29 -7.56 4.59
C TRP A 230 -30.30 -8.46 5.32
N PHE A 231 -30.00 -9.76 5.46
CA PHE A 231 -30.87 -10.73 6.12
C PHE A 231 -30.77 -10.71 7.65
N ALA A 232 -29.81 -9.95 8.22
CA ALA A 232 -29.61 -9.88 9.65
C ALA A 232 -30.66 -8.97 10.32
N PRO A 233 -31.09 -9.25 11.56
CA PRO A 233 -32.16 -8.49 12.22
C PRO A 233 -31.91 -6.97 12.30
N GLY A 234 -32.90 -6.16 11.92
CA GLY A 234 -32.82 -4.70 11.98
C GLY A 234 -32.01 -4.04 10.84
N VAL A 235 -31.43 -4.81 9.91
CA VAL A 235 -30.86 -4.27 8.67
C VAL A 235 -31.98 -4.19 7.62
N PRO A 236 -32.08 -3.14 6.80
CA PRO A 236 -31.23 -1.94 6.75
C PRO A 236 -31.83 -0.72 7.46
N THR A 237 -32.84 -0.89 8.31
CA THR A 237 -33.61 0.22 8.92
C THR A 237 -32.96 0.79 10.18
N GLU A 238 -32.55 -0.07 11.11
CA GLU A 238 -31.90 0.32 12.37
C GLU A 238 -30.38 0.26 12.28
N ARG A 239 -29.86 -0.67 11.47
CA ARG A 239 -28.42 -0.86 11.22
C ARG A 239 -28.10 -0.63 9.74
N PRO A 240 -26.91 -0.11 9.39
CA PRO A 240 -26.54 0.10 7.99
C PRO A 240 -26.48 -1.21 7.21
N LEU A 241 -26.86 -1.13 5.93
CA LEU A 241 -26.64 -2.19 4.94
C LEU A 241 -25.15 -2.22 4.55
N ALA A 242 -24.58 -3.42 4.49
CA ALA A 242 -23.28 -3.69 3.92
C ALA A 242 -23.40 -4.62 2.71
N LEU A 243 -22.72 -4.27 1.62
CA LEU A 243 -22.56 -5.08 0.42
C LEU A 243 -21.06 -5.31 0.20
N LYS A 244 -20.60 -6.56 0.37
CA LYS A 244 -19.25 -6.97 -0.01
C LYS A 244 -19.28 -7.41 -1.47
N LEU A 245 -18.48 -6.76 -2.31
CA LEU A 245 -18.54 -6.86 -3.76
C LEU A 245 -17.22 -7.38 -4.32
N ASN A 246 -17.30 -8.04 -5.49
CA ASN A 246 -16.18 -8.28 -6.39
C ASN A 246 -16.21 -7.24 -7.53
N PRO A 247 -15.43 -6.14 -7.45
CA PRO A 247 -15.46 -5.10 -8.46
C PRO A 247 -15.09 -5.59 -9.87
N SER A 248 -14.30 -6.66 -10.00
CA SER A 248 -13.91 -7.22 -11.31
C SER A 248 -15.07 -7.85 -12.09
N ALA A 249 -16.21 -8.10 -11.42
CA ALA A 249 -17.41 -8.68 -12.03
C ALA A 249 -18.47 -7.62 -12.41
N ILE A 250 -18.20 -6.33 -12.18
CA ILE A 250 -19.13 -5.24 -12.49
C ILE A 250 -18.93 -4.80 -13.93
N ASP A 251 -20.03 -4.74 -14.70
CA ASP A 251 -20.03 -4.36 -16.12
C ASP A 251 -20.11 -2.83 -16.29
N LEU A 252 -19.19 -2.14 -15.63
CA LEU A 252 -18.97 -0.71 -15.75
C LEU A 252 -17.48 -0.45 -15.90
N PRO A 253 -17.06 0.48 -16.77
CA PRO A 253 -15.66 0.75 -16.99
C PRO A 253 -15.04 1.35 -15.72
N ALA A 254 -13.99 0.71 -15.21
CA ALA A 254 -13.20 1.19 -14.08
C ALA A 254 -11.73 1.28 -14.47
N LYS A 255 -11.06 2.36 -14.08
CA LYS A 255 -9.62 2.55 -14.32
C LYS A 255 -8.74 1.70 -13.40
N VAL A 256 -9.25 1.39 -12.21
CA VAL A 256 -8.58 0.60 -11.16
C VAL A 256 -9.64 -0.28 -10.53
N ILE A 257 -9.33 -1.57 -10.36
CA ILE A 257 -10.26 -2.58 -9.86
C ILE A 257 -9.68 -3.14 -8.55
N PRO A 258 -10.24 -2.80 -7.38
CA PRO A 258 -9.86 -3.41 -6.11
C PRO A 258 -10.13 -4.92 -6.10
N PHE A 259 -9.39 -5.67 -5.28
CA PHE A 259 -9.68 -7.09 -5.02
C PHE A 259 -11.08 -7.25 -4.44
N ARG A 260 -11.42 -6.47 -3.42
CA ARG A 260 -12.75 -6.43 -2.79
C ARG A 260 -13.13 -5.02 -2.38
N GLU A 261 -14.43 -4.79 -2.35
CA GLU A 261 -15.02 -3.54 -1.90
C GLU A 261 -16.19 -3.83 -0.96
N ILE A 262 -16.23 -3.19 0.20
CA ILE A 262 -17.39 -3.22 1.10
C ILE A 262 -18.04 -1.85 1.04
N PHE A 263 -19.23 -1.77 0.45
CA PHE A 263 -20.04 -0.57 0.42
C PHE A 263 -21.04 -0.59 1.58
N VAL A 264 -21.09 0.49 2.34
CA VAL A 264 -21.98 0.66 3.50
C VAL A 264 -22.97 1.78 3.23
N HIS A 265 -24.25 1.53 3.42
CA HIS A 265 -25.32 2.51 3.24
C HIS A 265 -26.27 2.52 4.44
N GLY A 266 -26.50 3.71 4.99
CA GLY A 266 -27.48 3.97 6.04
C GLY A 266 -27.88 5.45 6.09
N VAL A 267 -28.78 5.79 7.00
CA VAL A 267 -29.27 7.17 7.16
C VAL A 267 -28.19 8.10 7.70
N ALA A 268 -27.44 7.66 8.71
CA ALA A 268 -26.40 8.45 9.37
C ALA A 268 -25.01 8.27 8.75
N VAL A 269 -24.79 7.21 7.96
CA VAL A 269 -23.48 6.91 7.39
C VAL A 269 -23.60 6.33 5.99
N GLU A 270 -22.69 6.72 5.12
CA GLU A 270 -22.42 6.04 3.85
C GLU A 270 -20.91 5.96 3.65
N GLY A 271 -20.40 4.88 3.06
CA GLY A 271 -18.97 4.74 2.85
C GLY A 271 -18.57 3.54 2.02
N ALA A 272 -17.29 3.45 1.70
CA ALA A 272 -16.69 2.31 1.00
C ALA A 272 -15.36 1.96 1.65
N HIS A 273 -15.06 0.67 1.74
CA HIS A 273 -13.75 0.14 2.11
C HIS A 273 -13.20 -0.73 0.98
N LEU A 274 -12.09 -0.30 0.39
CA LEU A 274 -11.44 -0.91 -0.77
C LEU A 274 -10.20 -1.68 -0.32
N ARG A 275 -10.02 -2.90 -0.83
CA ARG A 275 -8.90 -3.79 -0.48
C ARG A 275 -8.14 -4.20 -1.74
N GLY A 276 -6.81 -4.19 -1.67
CA GLY A 276 -5.92 -4.70 -2.71
C GLY A 276 -5.71 -6.23 -2.66
N GLY A 277 -6.10 -6.90 -1.57
CA GLY A 277 -5.89 -8.34 -1.38
C GLY A 277 -6.58 -8.87 -0.11
N SER A 278 -6.45 -10.17 0.16
CA SER A 278 -7.02 -10.82 1.35
C SER A 278 -6.36 -10.36 2.64
N ILE A 279 -5.03 -10.23 2.67
CA ILE A 279 -4.30 -9.64 3.79
C ILE A 279 -4.01 -8.19 3.43
N SER A 280 -4.87 -7.27 3.87
CA SER A 280 -4.79 -5.86 3.48
C SER A 280 -5.03 -4.92 4.65
N ARG A 281 -4.38 -3.76 4.63
CA ARG A 281 -4.46 -2.77 5.71
C ARG A 281 -4.57 -1.36 5.16
N GLY A 282 -5.42 -0.55 5.79
CA GLY A 282 -5.75 0.78 5.29
C GLY A 282 -6.33 1.73 6.33
N GLY A 283 -5.98 3.01 6.17
CA GLY A 283 -6.60 4.09 6.94
C GLY A 283 -8.07 4.29 6.57
N LEU A 284 -8.91 4.62 7.55
CA LEU A 284 -10.31 5.01 7.36
C LEU A 284 -10.47 6.52 7.47
N ARG A 285 -10.82 7.17 6.36
CA ARG A 285 -11.00 8.62 6.26
C ARG A 285 -12.43 9.05 6.54
N TRP A 286 -12.60 10.12 7.31
CA TRP A 286 -13.85 10.87 7.25
C TRP A 286 -13.80 11.79 6.03
N SER A 287 -14.72 11.58 5.08
CA SER A 287 -14.80 12.37 3.85
C SER A 287 -15.95 13.38 3.93
N GLU A 288 -15.68 14.58 3.45
CA GLU A 288 -16.67 15.65 3.27
C GLU A 288 -17.27 15.62 1.85
N ARG A 289 -16.98 14.56 1.07
CA ARG A 289 -17.33 14.43 -0.35
C ARG A 289 -18.41 13.35 -0.58
N PRO A 290 -19.70 13.63 -0.26
CA PRO A 290 -20.78 12.63 -0.39
C PRO A 290 -20.98 12.09 -1.80
N ASP A 291 -20.62 12.85 -2.83
CA ASP A 291 -20.88 12.47 -4.22
C ASP A 291 -19.76 11.65 -4.87
N ASP A 292 -18.54 11.65 -4.33
CA ASP A 292 -17.38 10.98 -4.95
C ASP A 292 -16.29 10.47 -3.98
N PHE A 293 -16.63 10.22 -2.71
CA PHE A 293 -15.70 9.64 -1.72
C PHE A 293 -15.06 8.33 -2.20
N ARG A 294 -15.73 7.52 -3.03
CA ARG A 294 -15.14 6.29 -3.58
C ARG A 294 -13.95 6.59 -4.49
N THR A 295 -14.06 7.60 -5.35
CA THR A 295 -12.96 8.05 -6.21
C THR A 295 -11.79 8.57 -5.39
N GLU A 296 -12.08 9.31 -4.31
CA GLU A 296 -11.07 9.77 -3.35
C GLU A 296 -10.29 8.58 -2.78
N VAL A 297 -10.97 7.58 -2.23
CA VAL A 297 -10.27 6.45 -1.58
C VAL A 297 -9.64 5.47 -2.54
N LEU A 298 -10.13 5.36 -3.77
CA LEU A 298 -9.51 4.53 -4.80
C LEU A 298 -8.10 5.04 -5.13
N GLY A 299 -7.93 6.36 -5.24
CA GLY A 299 -6.61 6.98 -5.41
C GLY A 299 -5.68 6.70 -4.23
N LEU A 300 -6.19 6.83 -3.01
CA LEU A 300 -5.41 6.58 -1.79
C LEU A 300 -5.03 5.11 -1.60
N MET A 301 -5.94 4.17 -1.90
CA MET A 301 -5.66 2.73 -1.86
C MET A 301 -4.49 2.39 -2.79
N ARG A 302 -4.48 2.95 -4.01
CA ARG A 302 -3.39 2.74 -4.97
C ARG A 302 -2.05 3.22 -4.41
N THR A 303 -1.98 4.46 -3.90
CA THR A 303 -0.75 4.97 -3.27
C THR A 303 -0.31 4.08 -2.10
N GLN A 304 -1.28 3.54 -1.34
CA GLN A 304 -1.01 2.61 -0.25
C GLN A 304 -0.42 1.28 -0.73
N MET A 305 -0.73 0.80 -1.94
CA MET A 305 -0.15 -0.44 -2.48
C MET A 305 1.36 -0.32 -2.72
N VAL A 306 1.85 0.85 -3.14
CA VAL A 306 3.30 1.11 -3.28
C VAL A 306 3.95 1.27 -1.91
N LYS A 307 3.30 2.05 -1.03
CA LYS A 307 3.79 2.29 0.34
C LYS A 307 3.90 1.03 1.18
N ASN A 308 3.01 0.06 0.98
CA ASN A 308 3.01 -1.20 1.71
C ASN A 308 3.96 -2.27 1.13
N SER A 309 4.78 -1.94 0.13
CA SER A 309 5.73 -2.90 -0.47
C SER A 309 6.74 -3.48 0.53
N LEU A 310 6.97 -2.79 1.65
CA LEU A 310 7.87 -3.22 2.73
C LEU A 310 7.23 -4.11 3.80
N ILE A 311 5.91 -4.26 3.82
CA ILE A 311 5.17 -4.88 4.93
C ILE A 311 4.28 -6.03 4.46
N VAL A 312 3.78 -6.82 5.42
CA VAL A 312 2.91 -7.98 5.17
C VAL A 312 1.62 -7.62 4.40
N PRO A 313 0.76 -6.71 4.90
CA PRO A 313 -0.52 -6.47 4.27
C PRO A 313 -0.41 -5.55 3.06
N VAL A 314 -1.07 -5.91 1.96
CA VAL A 314 -1.22 -5.02 0.81
C VAL A 314 -2.09 -3.80 1.13
N GLY A 315 -2.10 -2.81 0.24
CA GLY A 315 -2.86 -1.57 0.45
C GLY A 315 -4.38 -1.79 0.55
N ALA A 316 -5.01 -1.21 1.57
CA ALA A 316 -6.44 -0.96 1.63
C ALA A 316 -6.71 0.53 1.94
N LYS A 317 -7.94 0.97 1.73
CA LYS A 317 -8.40 2.29 2.19
C LYS A 317 -9.90 2.31 2.34
N GLY A 318 -10.41 2.99 3.35
CA GLY A 318 -11.83 3.28 3.46
C GLY A 318 -12.12 4.76 3.62
N ALA A 319 -13.33 5.16 3.22
CA ALA A 319 -13.91 6.44 3.57
C ALA A 319 -15.36 6.27 3.95
N PHE A 320 -15.79 7.11 4.88
CA PHE A 320 -17.19 7.24 5.26
C PHE A 320 -17.55 8.72 5.36
N VAL A 321 -18.83 8.99 5.15
CA VAL A 321 -19.45 10.30 5.23
C VAL A 321 -20.47 10.23 6.36
N ALA A 322 -20.37 11.16 7.31
CA ALA A 322 -21.40 11.36 8.31
C ALA A 322 -22.54 12.18 7.68
N ARG A 323 -23.71 11.59 7.57
CA ARG A 323 -24.87 12.17 6.88
C ARG A 323 -25.77 12.89 7.88
N THR A 324 -25.88 14.21 7.73
CA THR A 324 -26.81 15.05 8.51
C THR A 324 -27.38 16.16 7.62
N THR A 325 -28.48 16.77 8.04
CA THR A 325 -29.11 17.89 7.31
C THR A 325 -28.44 19.25 7.58
N ALA A 326 -27.77 19.40 8.72
CA ALA A 326 -27.17 20.67 9.17
C ALA A 326 -25.62 20.69 9.14
N GLY A 327 -24.98 19.65 8.60
CA GLY A 327 -23.55 19.40 8.72
C GLY A 327 -23.21 18.57 9.98
N PRO A 328 -22.21 17.67 9.93
CA PRO A 328 -21.96 16.73 11.03
C PRO A 328 -21.17 17.37 12.17
N THR A 329 -21.59 17.11 13.41
CA THR A 329 -20.80 17.40 14.62
C THR A 329 -19.72 16.33 14.84
N PRO A 330 -18.70 16.57 15.69
CA PRO A 330 -17.73 15.53 16.05
C PRO A 330 -18.36 14.23 16.60
N ASP A 331 -19.48 14.34 17.31
CA ASP A 331 -20.21 13.18 17.83
C ASP A 331 -20.96 12.42 16.72
N ASP A 332 -21.51 13.14 15.73
CA ASP A 332 -22.11 12.51 14.54
C ASP A 332 -21.05 11.74 13.75
N VAL A 333 -19.86 12.31 13.56
CA VAL A 333 -18.73 11.64 12.90
C VAL A 333 -18.32 10.39 13.67
N ARG A 334 -18.24 10.48 15.00
CA ARG A 334 -17.92 9.33 15.87
C ARG A 334 -19.00 8.25 15.80
N ALA A 335 -20.28 8.62 15.76
CA ALA A 335 -21.40 7.69 15.63
C ALA A 335 -21.41 7.01 14.26
N ALA A 336 -21.23 7.77 13.18
CA ALA A 336 -21.09 7.25 11.82
C ALA A 336 -19.91 6.28 11.70
N TYR A 337 -18.76 6.59 12.32
CA TYR A 337 -17.62 5.69 12.36
C TYR A 337 -17.93 4.36 13.05
N ARG A 338 -18.63 4.38 14.21
CA ARG A 338 -19.05 3.15 14.90
C ARG A 338 -19.94 2.28 14.01
N GLN A 339 -20.92 2.90 13.37
CA GLN A 339 -21.84 2.22 12.45
C GLN A 339 -21.10 1.64 11.24
N PHE A 340 -20.14 2.39 10.69
CA PHE A 340 -19.31 1.94 9.57
C PHE A 340 -18.49 0.71 9.93
N ILE A 341 -17.72 0.75 11.03
CA ILE A 341 -16.95 -0.41 11.51
C ILE A 341 -17.86 -1.61 11.78
N GLY A 342 -19.00 -1.39 12.45
CA GLY A 342 -19.97 -2.46 12.70
C GLY A 342 -20.46 -3.12 11.42
N ALA A 343 -20.78 -2.33 10.39
CA ALA A 343 -21.20 -2.84 9.09
C ALA A 343 -20.08 -3.58 8.33
N LEU A 344 -18.82 -3.17 8.46
CA LEU A 344 -17.69 -3.92 7.91
C LEU A 344 -17.56 -5.29 8.58
N LEU A 345 -17.67 -5.35 9.91
CA LEU A 345 -17.58 -6.58 10.68
C LEU A 345 -18.81 -7.50 10.46
N ASP A 346 -19.98 -6.96 10.13
CA ASP A 346 -21.17 -7.75 9.80
C ASP A 346 -20.99 -8.64 8.54
N VAL A 347 -19.98 -8.37 7.69
CA VAL A 347 -19.72 -9.14 6.44
C VAL A 347 -18.31 -9.73 6.37
N THR A 348 -17.57 -9.72 7.49
CA THR A 348 -16.20 -10.23 7.61
C THR A 348 -16.18 -11.47 8.52
N ASP A 349 -15.42 -12.51 8.17
CA ASP A 349 -15.35 -13.70 9.01
C ASP A 349 -14.64 -13.41 10.35
N ASN A 350 -14.98 -14.15 11.39
CA ASN A 350 -14.24 -14.17 12.65
C ASN A 350 -13.38 -15.45 12.76
N LEU A 351 -12.50 -15.51 13.75
CA LEU A 351 -11.83 -16.75 14.18
C LEU A 351 -12.25 -17.08 15.61
N VAL A 352 -12.82 -18.27 15.80
CA VAL A 352 -13.24 -18.76 17.13
C VAL A 352 -12.56 -20.11 17.34
N ASP A 353 -11.79 -20.25 18.42
CA ASP A 353 -10.96 -21.43 18.71
C ASP A 353 -10.04 -21.84 17.54
N GLY A 354 -9.62 -20.84 16.76
CA GLY A 354 -8.73 -20.98 15.61
C GLY A 354 -9.39 -21.40 14.30
N GLU A 355 -10.69 -21.67 14.31
CA GLU A 355 -11.49 -22.01 13.14
C GLU A 355 -12.24 -20.79 12.58
N VAL A 356 -12.46 -20.78 11.27
CA VAL A 356 -13.19 -19.71 10.58
C VAL A 356 -14.67 -19.77 10.95
N SER A 357 -15.17 -18.68 11.54
CA SER A 357 -16.58 -18.48 11.84
C SER A 357 -17.17 -17.43 10.91
N HIS A 358 -18.05 -17.87 10.01
CA HIS A 358 -18.75 -16.96 9.10
C HIS A 358 -19.78 -16.09 9.83
N PRO A 359 -20.06 -14.86 9.35
CA PRO A 359 -21.15 -14.04 9.87
C PRO A 359 -22.48 -14.79 9.81
N ALA A 360 -23.29 -14.66 10.86
CA ALA A 360 -24.65 -15.18 10.87
C ALA A 360 -25.49 -14.54 9.75
N ASP A 361 -26.55 -15.24 9.32
CA ASP A 361 -27.50 -14.75 8.33
C ASP A 361 -26.85 -14.28 7.01
N THR A 362 -25.72 -14.87 6.63
CA THR A 362 -24.95 -14.49 5.44
C THR A 362 -24.64 -15.71 4.57
N THR A 363 -24.91 -15.63 3.27
CA THR A 363 -24.39 -16.59 2.29
C THR A 363 -22.95 -16.22 1.93
N VAL A 364 -22.02 -17.16 2.06
CA VAL A 364 -20.59 -16.96 1.74
C VAL A 364 -20.27 -17.55 0.38
N THR A 365 -19.80 -16.71 -0.55
CA THR A 365 -19.49 -17.11 -1.93
C THR A 365 -18.02 -16.93 -2.33
N ASP A 366 -17.20 -16.39 -1.43
CA ASP A 366 -15.82 -15.96 -1.71
C ASP A 366 -14.76 -16.64 -0.82
N GLY A 367 -15.13 -17.73 -0.12
CA GLY A 367 -14.25 -18.47 0.78
C GLY A 367 -14.03 -17.76 2.12
N ALA A 368 -13.04 -18.20 2.89
CA ALA A 368 -12.67 -17.60 4.18
C ALA A 368 -11.99 -16.24 4.01
N ASP A 369 -12.40 -15.26 4.81
CA ASP A 369 -11.87 -13.90 4.84
C ASP A 369 -11.95 -13.28 6.25
N PRO A 370 -11.14 -13.79 7.20
CA PRO A 370 -11.18 -13.31 8.59
C PRO A 370 -10.30 -12.09 8.86
N TYR A 371 -9.45 -11.68 7.91
CA TYR A 371 -8.46 -10.64 8.14
C TYR A 371 -8.97 -9.25 7.71
N LEU A 372 -9.25 -8.39 8.68
CA LEU A 372 -9.59 -6.99 8.47
C LEU A 372 -8.87 -6.12 9.51
N VAL A 373 -7.84 -5.39 9.07
CA VAL A 373 -7.10 -4.43 9.90
C VAL A 373 -7.33 -3.02 9.37
N VAL A 374 -7.73 -2.12 10.26
CA VAL A 374 -7.97 -0.71 9.96
C VAL A 374 -6.89 0.16 10.59
N ALA A 375 -6.73 1.38 10.08
CA ALA A 375 -5.87 2.39 10.67
C ALA A 375 -6.57 3.75 10.70
N ALA A 376 -6.01 4.68 11.46
CA ALA A 376 -6.46 6.06 11.43
C ALA A 376 -6.03 6.78 10.14
N ASP A 377 -6.82 7.77 9.72
CA ASP A 377 -6.53 8.70 8.62
C ASP A 377 -7.05 10.11 8.97
N LYS A 378 -7.12 11.01 7.98
CA LYS A 378 -7.72 12.34 8.11
C LYS A 378 -9.13 12.23 8.70
N GLY A 379 -9.35 12.97 9.78
CA GLY A 379 -10.62 13.01 10.50
C GLY A 379 -10.84 11.87 11.51
N THR A 380 -9.94 10.89 11.59
CA THR A 380 -10.07 9.72 12.50
C THR A 380 -8.80 9.45 13.32
N ALA A 381 -7.86 10.40 13.38
CA ALA A 381 -6.55 10.26 14.05
C ALA A 381 -6.59 9.69 15.48
N ARG A 382 -7.69 9.86 16.22
CA ARG A 382 -7.87 9.39 17.62
C ARG A 382 -8.85 8.21 17.74
N PHE A 383 -9.19 7.53 16.65
CA PHE A 383 -10.24 6.52 16.63
C PHE A 383 -9.73 5.08 16.70
N SER A 384 -8.42 4.81 16.79
CA SER A 384 -7.88 3.45 16.92
C SER A 384 -8.44 2.72 18.16
N ASP A 385 -8.45 3.36 19.33
CA ASP A 385 -9.06 2.78 20.54
C ASP A 385 -10.57 2.54 20.37
N LEU A 386 -11.26 3.42 19.64
CA LEU A 386 -12.67 3.25 19.35
C LEU A 386 -12.90 2.02 18.46
N ALA A 387 -12.10 1.84 17.40
CA ALA A 387 -12.14 0.67 16.54
C ALA A 387 -11.87 -0.62 17.31
N ASN A 388 -10.80 -0.65 18.13
CA ASN A 388 -10.45 -1.79 18.98
C ASN A 388 -11.55 -2.10 20.00
N SER A 389 -12.20 -1.08 20.57
CA SER A 389 -13.33 -1.30 21.49
C SER A 389 -14.53 -1.96 20.81
N ILE A 390 -14.79 -1.64 19.54
CA ILE A 390 -15.88 -2.25 18.76
C ILE A 390 -15.53 -3.70 18.41
N ALA A 391 -14.29 -3.96 18.00
CA ALA A 391 -13.79 -5.31 17.73
C ALA A 391 -13.88 -6.18 18.99
N GLY A 392 -13.42 -5.67 20.15
CA GLY A 392 -13.52 -6.36 21.44
C GLY A 392 -14.96 -6.62 21.90
N GLN A 393 -15.89 -5.68 21.69
CA GLN A 393 -17.32 -5.90 22.00
C GLN A 393 -17.99 -6.98 21.15
N ARG A 394 -17.39 -7.31 20.00
CA ARG A 394 -17.87 -8.32 19.06
C ARG A 394 -17.07 -9.62 19.14
N ASP A 395 -16.19 -9.75 20.14
CA ASP A 395 -15.26 -10.88 20.29
C ASP A 395 -14.51 -11.19 18.99
N PHE A 396 -14.16 -10.13 18.24
CA PHE A 396 -13.42 -10.28 17.00
C PHE A 396 -11.97 -10.68 17.31
N TRP A 397 -11.47 -11.72 16.64
CA TRP A 397 -10.23 -12.40 17.01
C TRP A 397 -8.98 -11.52 17.06
N LEU A 398 -8.93 -10.45 16.26
CA LEU A 398 -7.82 -9.50 16.29
C LEU A 398 -7.81 -8.60 17.53
N GLY A 399 -8.89 -8.54 18.31
CA GLY A 399 -8.92 -7.77 19.56
C GLY A 399 -8.40 -6.33 19.40
N ASP A 400 -7.32 -6.01 20.12
CA ASP A 400 -6.63 -4.71 20.09
C ASP A 400 -5.51 -4.60 19.04
N ALA A 401 -5.38 -5.61 18.17
CA ALA A 401 -4.64 -5.58 16.91
C ALA A 401 -5.52 -5.20 15.70
N PHE A 402 -6.85 -5.08 15.87
CA PHE A 402 -7.78 -4.69 14.81
C PHE A 402 -7.45 -3.29 14.23
N ALA A 403 -7.02 -2.37 15.08
CA ALA A 403 -6.51 -1.07 14.73
C ALA A 403 -5.18 -0.77 15.44
N SER A 404 -4.13 -0.56 14.65
CA SER A 404 -2.79 -0.22 15.14
C SER A 404 -2.72 1.20 15.71
N GLY A 405 -1.77 1.45 16.63
CA GLY A 405 -1.53 2.79 17.19
C GLY A 405 -2.60 3.25 18.20
N GLY A 406 -3.27 2.30 18.84
CA GLY A 406 -4.09 2.57 20.03
C GLY A 406 -3.26 2.68 21.31
N SER A 407 -3.93 2.85 22.44
CA SER A 407 -3.34 3.01 23.78
C SER A 407 -2.46 1.83 24.24
N ALA A 408 -2.71 0.61 23.74
CA ALA A 408 -1.91 -0.58 23.99
C ALA A 408 -0.91 -0.89 22.85
N GLY A 409 -0.62 0.09 21.99
CA GLY A 409 0.30 -0.03 20.86
C GLY A 409 1.59 0.77 21.05
N TYR A 410 2.44 0.79 20.03
CA TYR A 410 3.64 1.60 20.06
C TYR A 410 3.30 3.09 19.84
N ASP A 411 3.79 3.97 20.72
CA ASP A 411 3.66 5.41 20.52
C ASP A 411 4.69 5.90 19.51
N HIS A 412 4.25 6.08 18.26
CA HIS A 412 5.12 6.52 17.16
C HIS A 412 5.78 7.89 17.42
N LYS A 413 5.10 8.77 18.16
CA LYS A 413 5.63 10.10 18.48
C LYS A 413 6.72 9.99 19.54
N ALA A 414 6.48 9.23 20.60
CA ALA A 414 7.47 8.98 21.64
C ALA A 414 8.69 8.22 21.09
N MET A 415 8.48 7.25 20.20
CA MET A 415 9.56 6.56 19.50
C MET A 415 10.28 7.43 18.46
N GLY A 416 9.59 8.47 17.96
CA GLY A 416 10.01 9.30 16.82
C GLY A 416 10.27 8.50 15.54
N ILE A 417 9.63 7.34 15.38
CA ILE A 417 10.09 6.30 14.46
C ILE A 417 9.99 6.71 12.98
N THR A 418 8.94 7.44 12.60
CA THR A 418 8.77 7.98 11.24
C THR A 418 9.87 8.98 10.91
N ALA A 419 10.16 9.91 11.83
CA ALA A 419 11.22 10.91 11.64
C ALA A 419 12.60 10.26 11.62
N ARG A 420 12.85 9.28 12.49
CA ARG A 420 14.11 8.51 12.50
C ARG A 420 14.33 7.77 11.18
N GLY A 421 13.29 7.17 10.61
CA GLY A 421 13.33 6.54 9.29
C GLY A 421 13.70 7.52 8.18
N GLY A 422 12.98 8.64 8.09
CA GLY A 422 13.26 9.68 7.08
C GLY A 422 14.64 10.32 7.28
N TRP A 423 15.12 10.39 8.52
CA TRP A 423 16.44 10.93 8.81
C TRP A 423 17.58 10.04 8.31
N LEU A 424 17.39 8.72 8.19
CA LEU A 424 18.39 7.83 7.57
C LEU A 424 18.62 8.22 6.10
N ALA A 425 17.54 8.56 5.38
CA ALA A 425 17.63 9.07 4.02
C ALA A 425 18.34 10.43 3.97
N VAL A 426 18.00 11.36 4.87
CA VAL A 426 18.67 12.66 5.00
C VAL A 426 20.17 12.50 5.26
N GLN A 427 20.54 11.66 6.22
CA GLN A 427 21.94 11.37 6.56
C GLN A 427 22.68 10.86 5.32
N ARG A 428 22.08 9.95 4.55
CA ARG A 428 22.69 9.41 3.35
C ARG A 428 22.81 10.46 2.23
N HIS A 429 21.76 11.24 1.99
CA HIS A 429 21.78 12.31 0.98
C HIS A 429 22.87 13.35 1.26
N LEU A 430 22.99 13.80 2.51
CA LEU A 430 23.99 14.79 2.91
C LEU A 430 25.40 14.19 2.94
N ALA A 431 25.58 12.96 3.40
CA ALA A 431 26.88 12.29 3.38
C ALA A 431 27.42 12.12 1.94
N GLU A 432 26.56 11.77 0.99
CA GLU A 432 26.90 11.70 -0.44
C GLU A 432 27.16 13.08 -1.09
N ALA A 433 26.69 14.16 -0.45
CA ALA A 433 27.04 15.53 -0.79
C ALA A 433 28.29 16.04 -0.05
N GLY A 434 28.91 15.20 0.79
CA GLY A 434 30.12 15.54 1.56
C GLY A 434 29.85 16.26 2.88
N ILE A 435 28.64 16.17 3.44
CA ILE A 435 28.24 16.76 4.72
C ILE A 435 27.94 15.63 5.71
N ASP A 436 28.74 15.52 6.78
CA ASP A 436 28.45 14.61 7.89
C ASP A 436 27.53 15.30 8.91
N VAL A 437 26.24 14.93 8.91
CA VAL A 437 25.24 15.50 9.82
C VAL A 437 25.54 15.31 11.31
N GLY A 438 26.48 14.41 11.67
CA GLY A 438 26.94 14.19 13.03
C GLY A 438 28.15 15.03 13.45
N ALA A 439 28.80 15.73 12.52
CA ALA A 439 30.04 16.47 12.77
C ALA A 439 30.07 17.89 12.17
N ASP A 440 29.37 18.11 11.07
CA ASP A 440 29.38 19.35 10.31
C ASP A 440 28.11 20.16 10.56
N ASP A 441 28.25 21.47 10.78
CA ASP A 441 27.12 22.39 10.82
C ASP A 441 26.51 22.58 9.42
N PHE A 442 25.19 22.41 9.32
CA PHE A 442 24.46 22.53 8.05
C PHE A 442 23.17 23.33 8.21
N THR A 443 22.79 24.04 7.15
CA THR A 443 21.60 24.89 7.10
C THR A 443 20.36 24.09 6.70
N ALA A 444 19.24 24.39 7.35
CA ALA A 444 17.96 23.72 7.05
C ALA A 444 16.80 24.72 6.99
N VAL A 445 15.83 24.43 6.13
CA VAL A 445 14.47 24.99 6.20
C VAL A 445 13.44 23.90 6.45
N GLY A 446 12.31 24.27 7.05
CA GLY A 446 11.36 23.32 7.58
C GLY A 446 9.89 23.59 7.25
N ILE A 447 9.14 22.52 6.98
CA ILE A 447 7.67 22.55 6.90
C ILE A 447 7.11 21.86 8.15
N GLY A 448 6.63 22.64 9.12
CA GLY A 448 6.11 22.16 10.41
C GLY A 448 6.54 23.02 11.61
N ASP A 449 6.31 22.50 12.80
CA ASP A 449 6.73 23.10 14.08
C ASP A 449 7.19 22.03 15.09
N MET A 450 7.87 22.46 16.16
CA MET A 450 8.46 21.55 17.16
C MET A 450 7.43 20.71 17.94
N SER A 451 6.16 21.09 17.96
CA SER A 451 5.10 20.28 18.61
C SER A 451 4.67 19.08 17.77
N GLY A 452 4.93 19.14 16.45
CA GLY A 452 4.61 18.08 15.49
C GLY A 452 5.51 16.85 15.67
N ASP A 453 4.91 15.66 15.54
CA ASP A 453 5.61 14.38 15.66
C ASP A 453 6.81 14.30 14.69
N VAL A 454 6.56 14.37 13.39
CA VAL A 454 7.62 14.19 12.38
C VAL A 454 8.60 15.36 12.37
N PHE A 455 8.08 16.59 12.41
CA PHE A 455 8.92 17.78 12.36
C PHE A 455 9.83 17.89 13.58
N GLY A 456 9.26 17.82 14.78
CA GLY A 456 9.99 17.97 16.03
C GLY A 456 11.03 16.87 16.22
N ASN A 457 10.64 15.60 16.03
CA ASN A 457 11.58 14.48 16.13
C ASN A 457 12.70 14.57 15.07
N GLY A 458 12.42 15.07 13.87
CA GLY A 458 13.40 15.26 12.80
C GLY A 458 14.43 16.36 13.12
N MET A 459 13.96 17.53 13.56
CA MET A 459 14.83 18.68 13.89
C MET A 459 15.66 18.52 15.17
N LEU A 460 15.46 17.42 15.89
CA LEU A 460 16.24 17.02 17.06
C LEU A 460 17.22 15.86 16.76
N ARG A 461 17.34 15.44 15.48
CA ARG A 461 18.22 14.34 15.12
C ARG A 461 19.71 14.70 15.06
N SER A 462 20.03 15.98 14.93
CA SER A 462 21.40 16.49 14.94
C SER A 462 21.48 17.80 15.72
N THR A 463 22.52 17.91 16.55
CA THR A 463 22.89 19.14 17.26
C THR A 463 23.54 20.18 16.34
N HIS A 464 23.88 19.79 15.10
CA HIS A 464 24.55 20.62 14.10
C HIS A 464 23.57 21.31 13.14
N THR A 465 22.26 21.09 13.29
CA THR A 465 21.24 21.72 12.45
C THR A 465 21.10 23.22 12.76
N ARG A 466 21.38 24.04 11.75
CA ARG A 466 21.11 25.48 11.70
C ARG A 466 19.79 25.73 10.99
N LEU A 467 18.67 25.70 11.73
CA LEU A 467 17.32 25.91 11.18
C LEU A 467 17.11 27.40 10.87
N VAL A 468 17.21 27.78 9.59
CA VAL A 468 17.17 29.20 9.18
C VAL A 468 15.76 29.73 8.97
N ALA A 469 14.81 28.85 8.67
CA ALA A 469 13.40 29.19 8.59
C ALA A 469 12.50 27.96 8.70
N ALA A 470 11.31 28.13 9.25
CA ALA A 470 10.27 27.11 9.28
C ALA A 470 8.88 27.76 9.27
N PHE A 471 7.86 27.00 8.85
CA PHE A 471 6.49 27.48 8.90
C PHE A 471 5.50 26.36 9.15
N ASP A 472 4.41 26.67 9.84
CA ASP A 472 3.27 25.78 10.03
C ASP A 472 1.96 26.45 9.56
N HIS A 473 0.82 25.94 10.02
CA HIS A 473 -0.48 26.54 9.74
C HIS A 473 -0.71 27.86 10.50
N ARG A 474 0.09 28.16 11.53
CA ARG A 474 -0.09 29.30 12.45
C ARG A 474 0.93 30.41 12.22
N HIS A 475 2.21 30.07 12.07
CA HIS A 475 3.33 30.99 12.14
C HIS A 475 4.38 30.73 11.06
N ILE A 476 5.21 31.75 10.84
CA ILE A 476 6.46 31.68 10.07
C ILE A 476 7.59 32.10 11.01
N PHE A 477 8.57 31.22 11.20
CA PHE A 477 9.81 31.41 11.95
C PHE A 477 10.96 31.66 10.98
N CYS A 478 11.78 32.67 11.24
CA CYS A 478 13.03 32.90 10.52
C CYS A 478 14.15 33.29 11.48
N ASP A 479 15.30 32.65 11.33
CA ASP A 479 16.55 32.97 12.01
C ASP A 479 17.66 33.02 10.94
N PRO A 480 18.12 34.21 10.52
CA PRO A 480 19.09 34.32 9.42
C PRO A 480 20.43 33.63 9.65
N ASN A 481 20.88 33.55 10.90
CA ASN A 481 22.18 33.02 11.29
C ASN A 481 22.12 32.34 12.68
N PRO A 482 21.41 31.20 12.80
CA PRO A 482 21.22 30.52 14.07
C PRO A 482 22.53 29.87 14.54
N ASP A 483 22.78 29.93 15.84
CA ASP A 483 23.82 29.12 16.49
C ASP A 483 23.28 27.70 16.70
N ALA A 484 23.99 26.68 16.20
CA ALA A 484 23.49 25.31 16.18
C ALA A 484 23.23 24.75 17.59
N ALA A 485 24.17 24.96 18.52
CA ALA A 485 24.11 24.39 19.86
C ALA A 485 22.99 25.01 20.72
N SER A 486 22.91 26.35 20.79
CA SER A 486 21.87 27.03 21.57
C SER A 486 20.48 26.88 20.97
N SER A 487 20.35 26.96 19.64
CA SER A 487 19.07 26.74 18.96
C SER A 487 18.57 25.30 19.08
N PHE A 488 19.47 24.30 19.17
CA PHE A 488 19.08 22.92 19.46
C PHE A 488 18.42 22.78 20.84
N ILE A 489 19.04 23.37 21.87
CA ILE A 489 18.49 23.34 23.24
C ILE A 489 17.11 23.99 23.27
N GLU A 490 16.94 25.10 22.56
CA GLU A 490 15.65 25.79 22.49
C GLU A 490 14.59 25.00 21.71
N ARG A 491 14.98 24.37 20.59
CA ARG A 491 14.10 23.43 19.86
C ARG A 491 13.66 22.27 20.76
N GLN A 492 14.56 21.71 21.57
CA GLN A 492 14.23 20.64 22.52
C GLN A 492 13.24 21.14 23.58
N ARG A 493 13.47 22.32 24.15
CA ARG A 493 12.52 22.94 25.11
C ARG A 493 11.13 23.10 24.50
N LEU A 494 11.03 23.55 23.25
CA LEU A 494 9.75 23.69 22.55
C LEU A 494 9.09 22.34 22.29
N TYR A 495 9.85 21.32 21.91
CA TYR A 495 9.33 19.96 21.72
C TYR A 495 8.72 19.39 23.01
N ASP A 496 9.40 19.59 24.14
CA ASP A 496 8.96 19.12 25.46
C ASP A 496 7.79 19.95 26.05
N LEU A 497 7.55 21.15 25.53
CA LEU A 497 6.48 22.04 25.98
C LEU A 497 5.13 21.63 25.34
N PRO A 498 4.13 21.17 26.14
CA PRO A 498 2.85 20.73 25.59
C PRO A 498 2.10 21.85 24.88
N GLY A 499 1.73 21.61 23.62
CA GLY A 499 0.94 22.56 22.82
C GLY A 499 1.73 23.75 22.29
N SER A 500 3.06 23.68 22.32
CA SER A 500 3.95 24.74 21.83
C SER A 500 3.70 25.13 20.37
N SER A 501 4.24 26.30 20.04
CA SER A 501 4.23 26.88 18.72
C SER A 501 5.54 27.64 18.49
N TRP A 502 5.76 28.10 17.26
CA TRP A 502 6.89 28.99 16.99
C TRP A 502 6.85 30.29 17.80
N ASP A 503 5.68 30.78 18.23
CA ASP A 503 5.60 32.01 19.02
C ASP A 503 6.10 31.84 20.47
N ASP A 504 6.21 30.58 20.93
CA ASP A 504 6.81 30.25 22.23
C ASP A 504 8.34 30.24 22.19
N TYR A 505 8.96 30.38 21.01
CA TYR A 505 10.42 30.39 20.85
C TYR A 505 11.03 31.60 21.57
N ASP A 506 12.09 31.38 22.34
CA ASP A 506 12.81 32.46 23.02
C ASP A 506 13.46 33.39 21.99
N ARG A 507 12.81 34.53 21.77
CA ARG A 507 13.22 35.54 20.80
C ARG A 507 14.60 36.13 21.09
N THR A 508 15.14 35.97 22.31
CA THR A 508 16.51 36.41 22.64
C THR A 508 17.59 35.52 22.04
N LEU A 509 17.24 34.30 21.61
CA LEU A 509 18.13 33.35 20.94
C LEU A 509 18.07 33.45 19.42
N ILE A 510 17.12 34.20 18.86
CA ILE A 510 17.01 34.44 17.41
C ILE A 510 18.08 35.46 17.01
N SER A 511 18.83 35.18 15.94
CA SER A 511 19.86 36.12 15.46
C SER A 511 19.27 37.48 15.02
N GLU A 512 20.13 38.50 14.98
CA GLU A 512 19.74 39.86 14.62
C GLU A 512 19.01 39.89 13.27
N GLY A 513 17.83 40.51 13.26
CA GLY A 513 16.98 40.63 12.08
C GLY A 513 16.06 39.43 11.82
N GLY A 514 16.10 38.38 12.64
CA GLY A 514 15.11 37.28 12.60
C GLY A 514 13.84 37.56 13.41
N GLY A 515 12.91 36.60 13.41
CA GLY A 515 11.68 36.70 14.19
C GLY A 515 10.65 35.62 13.91
N VAL A 516 9.49 35.78 14.54
CA VAL A 516 8.30 34.94 14.37
C VAL A 516 7.08 35.80 14.11
N TRP A 517 6.34 35.46 13.05
CA TRP A 517 5.15 36.18 12.60
C TRP A 517 3.95 35.25 12.42
N PRO A 518 2.73 35.70 12.71
CA PRO A 518 1.53 34.94 12.40
C PRO A 518 1.31 34.87 10.88
N ARG A 519 0.89 33.72 10.37
CA ARG A 519 0.57 33.51 8.95
C ARG A 519 -0.60 34.37 8.47
N SER A 520 -1.42 34.88 9.40
CA SER A 520 -2.51 35.82 9.15
C SER A 520 -2.07 37.29 8.99
N ALA A 521 -0.78 37.59 9.16
CA ALA A 521 -0.26 38.94 8.94
C ALA A 521 -0.53 39.42 7.50
N LYS A 522 -0.76 40.73 7.32
CA LYS A 522 -0.93 41.28 5.97
C LYS A 522 0.38 41.32 5.20
N THR A 523 1.44 41.73 5.87
CA THR A 523 2.79 41.90 5.35
C THR A 523 3.82 41.68 6.45
N ILE A 524 5.03 41.30 6.07
CA ILE A 524 6.19 41.08 6.93
C ILE A 524 7.35 41.90 6.36
N GLU A 525 7.92 42.79 7.16
CA GLU A 525 9.14 43.53 6.82
C GLU A 525 10.35 42.60 7.01
N LEU A 526 11.22 42.54 6.01
CA LEU A 526 12.41 41.69 6.00
C LEU A 526 13.65 42.51 6.30
N SER A 527 14.44 42.04 7.26
CA SER A 527 15.78 42.58 7.51
C SER A 527 16.75 42.24 6.38
N ASP A 528 17.86 42.97 6.29
CA ASP A 528 18.93 42.69 5.31
C ASP A 528 19.46 41.26 5.46
N ALA A 529 19.62 40.78 6.69
CA ALA A 529 20.08 39.42 6.97
C ALA A 529 19.09 38.36 6.46
N MET A 530 17.78 38.52 6.70
CA MET A 530 16.75 37.62 6.15
C MET A 530 16.75 37.62 4.62
N ARG A 531 16.86 38.81 4.01
CA ARG A 531 16.88 38.97 2.56
C ARG A 531 18.06 38.23 1.92
N THR A 532 19.26 38.39 2.50
CA THR A 532 20.44 37.64 2.08
C THR A 532 20.27 36.14 2.27
N ARG A 533 19.78 35.68 3.43
CA ARG A 533 19.63 34.23 3.71
C ARG A 533 18.62 33.55 2.79
N LEU A 534 17.51 34.23 2.50
CA LEU A 534 16.44 33.69 1.65
C LEU A 534 16.68 33.96 0.15
N GLY A 535 17.63 34.82 -0.19
CA GLY A 535 17.94 35.20 -1.57
C GLY A 535 16.81 36.02 -2.22
N VAL A 536 16.31 37.04 -1.53
CA VAL A 536 15.23 37.93 -2.01
C VAL A 536 15.61 39.40 -1.86
N ASP A 537 15.26 40.23 -2.84
CA ASP A 537 15.56 41.67 -2.82
C ASP A 537 14.49 42.50 -2.10
N ALA A 538 13.24 42.03 -2.12
CA ALA A 538 12.08 42.74 -1.59
C ALA A 538 12.20 42.97 -0.07
N ALA A 539 12.00 44.21 0.36
CA ALA A 539 12.03 44.59 1.78
C ALA A 539 10.74 44.23 2.54
N VAL A 540 9.64 43.96 1.83
CA VAL A 540 8.35 43.61 2.40
C VAL A 540 7.73 42.50 1.57
N LEU A 541 7.29 41.42 2.22
CA LEU A 541 6.57 40.30 1.59
C LEU A 541 5.27 40.00 2.33
N THR A 542 4.28 39.46 1.62
CA THR A 542 3.16 38.76 2.27
C THR A 542 3.63 37.43 2.88
N PRO A 543 2.91 36.85 3.86
CA PRO A 543 3.24 35.53 4.40
C PRO A 543 3.35 34.45 3.32
N HIS A 544 2.49 34.48 2.30
CA HIS A 544 2.56 33.52 1.20
C HIS A 544 3.82 33.68 0.35
N GLU A 545 4.23 34.91 0.06
CA GLU A 545 5.48 35.18 -0.65
C GLU A 545 6.70 34.78 0.16
N LEU A 546 6.67 35.00 1.48
CA LEU A 546 7.75 34.59 2.38
C LEU A 546 7.88 33.07 2.43
N ILE A 547 6.77 32.31 2.54
CA ILE A 547 6.81 30.84 2.46
C ILE A 547 7.41 30.37 1.13
N ARG A 548 7.02 30.98 0.01
CA ARG A 548 7.64 30.68 -1.29
C ARG A 548 9.13 30.99 -1.30
N ALA A 549 9.59 32.05 -0.63
CA ALA A 549 11.01 32.37 -0.51
C ALA A 549 11.76 31.34 0.34
N ILE A 550 11.16 30.89 1.45
CA ILE A 550 11.70 29.83 2.33
C ILE A 550 11.89 28.53 1.55
N LEU A 551 10.87 28.08 0.81
CA LEU A 551 10.95 26.84 0.01
C LEU A 551 12.05 26.90 -1.07
N ARG A 552 12.38 28.10 -1.55
CA ARG A 552 13.41 28.33 -2.57
C ARG A 552 14.77 28.69 -1.97
N ALA A 553 14.91 28.74 -0.64
CA ALA A 553 16.15 29.16 0.00
C ALA A 553 17.32 28.26 -0.43
N ASP A 554 18.49 28.87 -0.55
CA ASP A 554 19.75 28.14 -0.78
C ASP A 554 20.21 27.58 0.57
N VAL A 555 20.01 26.28 0.80
CA VAL A 555 20.28 25.59 2.07
C VAL A 555 20.70 24.14 1.82
N ASP A 556 21.26 23.49 2.83
CA ASP A 556 21.68 22.09 2.71
C ASP A 556 20.47 21.15 2.74
N LEU A 557 19.48 21.43 3.60
CA LEU A 557 18.31 20.57 3.81
C LEU A 557 16.97 21.33 3.73
N LEU A 558 16.03 20.80 2.96
CA LEU A 558 14.59 21.07 3.14
C LEU A 558 13.95 19.86 3.82
N TRP A 559 13.48 20.04 5.06
CA TRP A 559 12.80 18.99 5.81
C TRP A 559 11.29 19.19 5.78
N ASN A 560 10.57 18.25 5.15
CA ASN A 560 9.12 18.21 5.22
C ASN A 560 8.67 17.32 6.39
N GLY A 561 8.26 17.94 7.50
CA GLY A 561 7.62 17.26 8.62
C GLY A 561 6.11 17.50 8.71
N GLY A 562 5.53 18.16 7.70
CA GLY A 562 4.13 18.59 7.65
C GLY A 562 3.27 17.77 6.68
N VAL A 563 2.06 18.25 6.44
CA VAL A 563 1.11 17.65 5.48
C VAL A 563 0.76 18.67 4.42
N GLY A 564 0.82 18.26 3.15
CA GLY A 564 0.40 19.07 2.00
C GLY A 564 1.44 19.14 0.91
N THR A 565 1.00 19.49 -0.30
CA THR A 565 1.82 19.52 -1.52
C THR A 565 2.33 20.93 -1.79
N TYR A 566 3.58 21.19 -1.41
CA TYR A 566 4.23 22.51 -1.49
C TYR A 566 5.06 22.71 -2.76
N VAL A 567 5.44 21.62 -3.43
CA VAL A 567 6.23 21.68 -4.67
C VAL A 567 5.54 20.85 -5.74
N LYS A 568 5.43 21.41 -6.94
CA LYS A 568 5.02 20.71 -8.17
C LYS A 568 6.12 20.79 -9.23
N ALA A 569 6.04 19.97 -10.27
CA ALA A 569 6.89 20.17 -11.43
C ALA A 569 6.49 21.45 -12.18
N SER A 570 7.44 22.05 -12.88
CA SER A 570 7.19 23.23 -13.74
C SER A 570 6.17 22.94 -14.85
N THR A 571 6.01 21.68 -15.23
CA THR A 571 5.03 21.22 -16.23
C THR A 571 3.63 20.98 -15.66
N GLU A 572 3.45 20.99 -14.35
CA GLU A 572 2.15 20.79 -13.68
C GLU A 572 1.47 22.13 -13.40
N THR A 573 0.14 22.14 -13.41
CA THR A 573 -0.65 23.24 -12.86
C THR A 573 -0.83 23.06 -11.35
N SER A 574 -1.25 24.12 -10.63
CA SER A 574 -1.59 23.98 -9.21
C SER A 574 -2.77 23.04 -8.96
N ALA A 575 -3.68 22.88 -9.93
CA ALA A 575 -4.81 21.96 -9.82
C ALA A 575 -4.35 20.49 -9.90
N ASP A 576 -3.32 20.19 -10.70
CA ASP A 576 -2.80 18.82 -10.85
C ASP A 576 -2.22 18.26 -9.54
N ALA A 577 -1.73 19.13 -8.65
CA ALA A 577 -1.21 18.75 -7.33
C ALA A 577 -2.31 18.29 -6.34
N ALA A 578 -3.59 18.43 -6.68
CA ALA A 578 -4.75 17.99 -5.90
C ALA A 578 -4.79 18.48 -4.43
N ASP A 579 -4.19 19.64 -4.15
CA ASP A 579 -4.17 20.29 -2.83
C ASP A 579 -4.43 21.80 -2.97
N PRO A 580 -5.70 22.23 -2.96
CA PRO A 580 -6.04 23.66 -3.10
C PRO A 580 -5.59 24.50 -1.89
N GLY A 581 -5.41 23.89 -0.70
CA GLY A 581 -5.05 24.60 0.52
C GLY A 581 -3.66 25.23 0.47
N ASN A 582 -2.74 24.64 -0.30
CA ASN A 582 -1.38 25.13 -0.46
C ASN A 582 -1.10 25.81 -1.81
N GLU A 583 -2.13 26.08 -2.62
CA GLU A 583 -1.96 26.69 -3.96
C GLU A 583 -1.20 28.02 -3.92
N LEU A 584 -1.52 28.91 -2.96
CA LEU A 584 -0.91 30.24 -2.87
C LEU A 584 0.58 30.21 -2.48
N VAL A 585 1.04 29.12 -1.87
CA VAL A 585 2.42 28.97 -1.37
C VAL A 585 3.25 27.98 -2.19
N ARG A 586 2.64 27.32 -3.18
CA ARG A 586 3.29 26.31 -4.00
C ARG A 586 4.38 26.91 -4.89
N VAL A 587 5.48 26.17 -5.05
CA VAL A 587 6.60 26.53 -5.94
C VAL A 587 6.89 25.41 -6.94
N ASP A 588 7.64 25.75 -7.99
CA ASP A 588 8.09 24.79 -9.00
C ASP A 588 9.42 24.15 -8.58
N ALA A 589 9.57 22.85 -8.84
CA ALA A 589 10.74 22.08 -8.43
C ALA A 589 12.05 22.60 -9.04
N ASN A 590 12.01 23.11 -10.28
CA ASN A 590 13.16 23.75 -10.93
C ASN A 590 13.63 25.07 -10.26
N THR A 591 12.90 25.59 -9.27
CA THR A 591 13.29 26.78 -8.50
C THR A 591 13.90 26.44 -7.14
N LEU A 592 13.89 25.16 -6.75
CA LEU A 592 14.48 24.72 -5.50
C LEU A 592 16.00 24.80 -5.56
N ARG A 593 16.61 25.20 -4.44
CA ARG A 593 18.05 25.32 -4.27
C ARG A 593 18.60 24.49 -3.13
N ALA A 594 17.74 23.78 -2.40
CA ALA A 594 18.18 22.87 -1.36
C ALA A 594 19.12 21.80 -1.94
N THR A 595 20.16 21.39 -1.21
CA THR A 595 21.05 20.29 -1.64
C THR A 595 20.33 18.94 -1.53
N ALA A 596 19.61 18.73 -0.43
CA ALA A 596 18.80 17.55 -0.18
C ALA A 596 17.40 17.90 0.33
N ILE A 597 16.44 17.03 0.03
CA ILE A 597 15.08 17.08 0.55
C ILE A 597 14.78 15.77 1.28
N GLY A 598 14.32 15.86 2.52
CA GLY A 598 13.79 14.72 3.28
C GLY A 598 12.29 14.85 3.48
N GLU A 599 11.53 13.82 3.09
CA GLU A 599 10.06 13.79 3.23
C GLU A 599 9.60 12.84 4.34
N GLY A 600 9.72 13.29 5.60
CA GLY A 600 9.10 12.58 6.72
C GLY A 600 7.56 12.68 6.70
N GLY A 601 7.02 13.79 6.22
CA GLY A 601 5.59 13.99 5.95
C GLY A 601 5.12 13.29 4.67
N ASN A 602 3.81 13.21 4.46
CA ASN A 602 3.26 12.66 3.21
C ASN A 602 3.06 13.78 2.18
N LEU A 603 3.41 13.50 0.91
CA LEU A 603 3.11 14.32 -0.27
C LEU A 603 3.63 15.77 -0.20
N GLY A 604 4.83 16.01 0.33
CA GLY A 604 5.44 17.36 0.30
C GLY A 604 5.67 17.87 -1.12
N LEU A 605 6.04 16.93 -2.00
CA LEU A 605 6.29 17.14 -3.42
C LEU A 605 5.37 16.23 -4.24
N THR A 606 4.91 16.70 -5.41
CA THR A 606 4.35 15.77 -6.41
C THR A 606 5.44 14.80 -6.88
N GLN A 607 5.06 13.63 -7.38
CA GLN A 607 6.06 12.68 -7.91
C GLN A 607 6.84 13.29 -9.09
N ARG A 608 6.18 14.08 -9.95
CA ARG A 608 6.86 14.81 -11.04
C ARG A 608 7.85 15.85 -10.51
N ALA A 609 7.52 16.55 -9.42
CA ALA A 609 8.42 17.51 -8.77
C ALA A 609 9.69 16.84 -8.26
N ARG A 610 9.58 15.65 -7.65
CA ARG A 610 10.74 14.87 -7.19
C ARG A 610 11.66 14.51 -8.35
N VAL A 611 11.09 14.04 -9.46
CA VAL A 611 11.85 13.70 -10.67
C VAL A 611 12.53 14.94 -11.26
N GLU A 612 11.83 16.06 -11.40
CA GLU A 612 12.41 17.31 -11.92
C GLU A 612 13.56 17.83 -11.03
N TYR A 613 13.37 17.83 -9.71
CA TYR A 613 14.40 18.24 -8.75
C TYR A 613 15.62 17.31 -8.79
N ALA A 614 15.40 15.99 -8.85
CA ALA A 614 16.49 15.02 -8.94
C ALA A 614 17.26 15.12 -10.27
N LEU A 615 16.58 15.34 -11.39
CA LEU A 615 17.21 15.58 -12.69
C LEU A 615 18.06 16.86 -12.71
N ALA A 616 17.73 17.84 -11.87
CA ALA A 616 18.52 19.07 -11.69
C ALA A 616 19.74 18.88 -10.75
N GLY A 617 19.96 17.67 -10.23
CA GLY A 617 21.07 17.34 -9.32
C GLY A 617 20.72 17.41 -7.84
N GLY A 618 19.46 17.71 -7.49
CA GLY A 618 18.97 17.65 -6.12
C GLY A 618 18.87 16.21 -5.60
N ARG A 619 19.02 16.01 -4.29
CA ARG A 619 18.93 14.67 -3.68
C ARG A 619 17.61 14.48 -2.94
N CYS A 620 16.76 13.58 -3.44
CA CYS A 620 15.55 13.15 -2.74
C CYS A 620 15.16 11.72 -3.15
N ASN A 621 14.42 11.04 -2.26
CA ASN A 621 13.69 9.83 -2.60
C ASN A 621 12.20 10.17 -2.85
N ALA A 622 11.36 9.12 -2.92
CA ALA A 622 9.93 9.27 -2.75
C ALA A 622 9.54 9.24 -1.26
N ASP A 623 8.47 9.94 -0.88
CA ASP A 623 7.97 10.00 0.50
C ASP A 623 7.68 8.61 1.09
N PHE A 624 7.15 7.68 0.31
CA PHE A 624 6.87 6.31 0.75
C PHE A 624 8.14 5.49 1.05
N ILE A 625 9.32 5.98 0.69
CA ILE A 625 10.62 5.46 1.13
C ILE A 625 10.99 6.08 2.47
N ASP A 626 11.02 7.41 2.54
CA ASP A 626 11.50 8.17 3.70
C ASP A 626 10.60 7.95 4.93
N ASN A 627 9.28 7.95 4.77
CA ASN A 627 8.33 7.81 5.88
C ASN A 627 7.82 6.38 6.12
N ALA A 628 8.47 5.38 5.52
CA ALA A 628 8.08 3.96 5.62
C ALA A 628 8.14 3.40 7.05
N ALA A 629 9.05 3.90 7.89
CA ALA A 629 9.26 3.38 9.24
C ALA A 629 7.99 3.38 10.10
N GLY A 630 7.12 4.39 9.92
CA GLY A 630 5.84 4.44 10.63
C GLY A 630 4.94 3.26 10.27
N VAL A 631 4.76 2.97 8.97
CA VAL A 631 3.87 1.87 8.56
C VAL A 631 4.45 0.50 8.92
N ALA A 632 5.77 0.34 8.82
CA ALA A 632 6.50 -0.88 9.18
C ALA A 632 6.44 -1.17 10.69
N THR A 633 6.55 -0.15 11.55
CA THR A 633 6.42 -0.33 13.01
C THR A 633 5.04 -0.85 13.38
N SER A 634 3.99 -0.28 12.80
CA SER A 634 2.64 -0.78 13.05
C SER A 634 2.38 -2.17 12.48
N ASP A 635 3.05 -2.58 11.40
CA ASP A 635 2.95 -3.96 10.89
C ASP A 635 3.55 -4.96 11.88
N ARG A 636 4.75 -4.64 12.39
CA ARG A 636 5.41 -5.41 13.46
C ARG A 636 4.55 -5.48 14.71
N GLU A 637 3.91 -4.37 15.10
CA GLU A 637 2.98 -4.33 16.24
C GLU A 637 1.84 -5.35 16.08
N VAL A 638 1.16 -5.34 14.93
CA VAL A 638 0.02 -6.24 14.67
C VAL A 638 0.47 -7.69 14.71
N ASN A 639 1.59 -8.04 14.06
CA ASN A 639 2.09 -9.41 14.06
C ASN A 639 2.57 -9.88 15.44
N ILE A 640 3.20 -9.01 16.23
CA ILE A 640 3.58 -9.34 17.62
C ILE A 640 2.31 -9.56 18.47
N LYS A 641 1.29 -8.70 18.33
CA LYS A 641 0.02 -8.86 19.05
C LYS A 641 -0.68 -10.17 18.69
N ILE A 642 -0.75 -10.52 17.40
CA ILE A 642 -1.31 -11.82 16.96
C ILE A 642 -0.56 -12.97 17.64
N ALA A 643 0.78 -12.98 17.59
CA ALA A 643 1.59 -14.03 18.20
C ALA A 643 1.39 -14.16 19.72
N LEU A 644 1.32 -13.03 20.43
CA LEU A 644 1.15 -13.02 21.87
C LEU A 644 -0.29 -13.34 22.28
N ASP A 645 -1.28 -12.87 21.54
CA ASP A 645 -2.70 -13.16 21.81
C ASP A 645 -2.98 -14.64 21.60
N ASP A 646 -2.39 -15.29 20.61
CA ASP A 646 -2.46 -16.76 20.47
C ASP A 646 -1.92 -17.48 21.72
N ALA A 647 -0.87 -16.96 22.36
CA ALA A 647 -0.36 -17.50 23.62
C ALA A 647 -1.26 -17.21 24.84
N VAL A 648 -1.92 -16.05 24.87
CA VAL A 648 -2.93 -15.72 25.89
C VAL A 648 -4.14 -16.64 25.77
N HIS A 649 -4.68 -16.84 24.57
CA HIS A 649 -5.80 -17.76 24.33
C HIS A 649 -5.45 -19.21 24.69
N ALA A 650 -4.19 -19.63 24.46
CA ALA A 650 -3.69 -20.93 24.89
C ALA A 650 -3.44 -21.04 26.41
N GLY A 651 -3.68 -19.99 27.19
CA GLY A 651 -3.44 -19.95 28.64
C GLY A 651 -1.97 -19.97 29.04
N ARG A 652 -1.04 -19.68 28.11
CA ARG A 652 0.41 -19.65 28.35
C ARG A 652 0.89 -18.30 28.89
N LEU A 653 0.14 -17.23 28.62
CA LEU A 653 0.39 -15.88 29.11
C LEU A 653 -0.89 -15.26 29.67
N THR A 654 -0.73 -14.38 30.64
CA THR A 654 -1.78 -13.43 31.05
C THR A 654 -1.76 -12.19 30.14
N ARG A 655 -2.84 -11.40 30.15
CA ARG A 655 -2.89 -10.12 29.40
C ARG A 655 -1.83 -9.12 29.90
N ASP A 656 -1.59 -9.06 31.20
CA ASP A 656 -0.59 -8.15 31.77
C ASP A 656 0.83 -8.55 31.32
N GLU A 657 1.17 -9.84 31.34
CA GLU A 657 2.45 -10.33 30.81
C GLU A 657 2.59 -10.06 29.31
N ARG A 658 1.49 -10.17 28.54
CA ARG A 658 1.47 -9.83 27.11
C ARG A 658 1.84 -8.38 26.88
N ASP A 659 1.22 -7.46 27.61
CA ASP A 659 1.44 -6.02 27.48
C ASP A 659 2.87 -5.64 27.92
N ASP A 660 3.41 -6.27 28.97
CA ASP A 660 4.79 -6.08 29.42
C ASP A 660 5.82 -6.50 28.35
N ILE A 661 5.60 -7.65 27.70
CA ILE A 661 6.47 -8.15 26.62
C ILE A 661 6.41 -7.20 25.42
N LEU A 662 5.22 -6.76 25.03
CA LEU A 662 5.05 -5.82 23.92
C LEU A 662 5.77 -4.50 24.19
N SER A 663 5.64 -3.96 25.41
CA SER A 663 6.34 -2.73 25.81
C SER A 663 7.86 -2.90 25.78
N ALA A 664 8.38 -4.01 26.32
CA ALA A 664 9.81 -4.30 26.35
C ALA A 664 10.44 -4.44 24.95
N ALA A 665 9.65 -4.85 23.94
CA ALA A 665 10.11 -5.04 22.57
C ALA A 665 10.29 -3.73 21.76
N THR A 666 9.88 -2.57 22.29
CA THR A 666 9.83 -1.28 21.59
C THR A 666 11.16 -0.92 20.88
N ASP A 667 12.28 -0.98 21.60
CA ASP A 667 13.60 -0.61 21.04
C ASP A 667 14.13 -1.65 20.03
N GLU A 668 13.78 -2.92 20.20
CA GLU A 668 14.14 -3.97 19.26
C GLU A 668 13.38 -3.82 17.94
N VAL A 669 12.07 -3.53 18.01
CA VAL A 669 11.25 -3.21 16.84
C VAL A 669 11.81 -1.97 16.13
N ALA A 670 12.12 -0.91 16.88
CA ALA A 670 12.70 0.30 16.30
C ALA A 670 14.01 0.01 15.55
N ARG A 671 14.93 -0.78 16.13
CA ARG A 671 16.18 -1.17 15.46
C ARG A 671 15.93 -1.97 14.19
N SER A 672 15.04 -2.97 14.23
CA SER A 672 14.73 -3.79 13.06
C SER A 672 14.14 -2.95 11.93
N VAL A 673 13.15 -2.11 12.23
CA VAL A 673 12.50 -1.25 11.23
C VAL A 673 13.48 -0.26 10.62
N LEU A 674 14.35 0.35 11.43
CA LEU A 674 15.36 1.29 10.92
C LEU A 674 16.42 0.60 10.06
N ALA A 675 16.80 -0.64 10.39
CA ALA A 675 17.69 -1.43 9.56
C ALA A 675 17.06 -1.74 8.19
N ASP A 676 15.76 -2.06 8.15
CA ASP A 676 15.01 -2.26 6.91
C ASP A 676 15.00 -0.96 6.07
N CYS A 677 14.75 0.19 6.69
CA CYS A 677 14.78 1.49 6.02
C CYS A 677 16.17 1.83 5.46
N ASP A 678 17.24 1.64 6.22
CA ASP A 678 18.61 1.93 5.76
C ASP A 678 19.01 1.06 4.57
N ARG A 679 18.70 -0.25 4.61
CA ARG A 679 18.95 -1.15 3.47
C ARG A 679 18.21 -0.70 2.22
N GLN A 680 16.94 -0.31 2.35
CA GLN A 680 16.17 0.20 1.22
C GLN A 680 16.78 1.48 0.63
N THR A 681 17.16 2.46 1.46
CA THR A 681 17.78 3.70 0.97
C THR A 681 19.15 3.43 0.34
N LEU A 682 19.93 2.49 0.88
CA LEU A 682 21.19 2.05 0.27
C LEU A 682 20.96 1.42 -1.11
N ALA A 683 19.94 0.58 -1.26
CA ALA A 683 19.60 -0.05 -2.54
C ALA A 683 19.33 1.01 -3.64
N LEU A 684 18.62 2.09 -3.30
CA LEU A 684 18.41 3.22 -4.22
C LEU A 684 19.72 3.92 -4.61
N SER A 685 20.62 4.07 -3.65
CA SER A 685 21.91 4.73 -3.85
C SER A 685 22.81 3.93 -4.80
N LEU A 686 22.88 2.61 -4.60
CA LEU A 686 23.62 1.70 -5.48
C LEU A 686 23.03 1.65 -6.91
N ALA A 687 21.71 1.66 -7.02
CA ALA A 687 21.03 1.66 -8.32
C ALA A 687 21.20 3.00 -9.07
N GLU A 688 21.23 4.13 -8.36
CA GLU A 688 21.47 5.45 -8.95
C GLU A 688 22.92 5.60 -9.45
N ASP A 689 23.90 5.17 -8.65
CA ASP A 689 25.33 5.19 -8.99
C ASP A 689 25.62 4.48 -10.32
N ARG A 690 24.89 3.38 -10.59
CA ARG A 690 24.98 2.60 -11.83
C ARG A 690 23.83 2.85 -12.81
N SER A 691 23.06 3.93 -12.64
CA SER A 691 21.79 4.12 -13.35
C SER A 691 21.90 4.14 -14.87
N SER A 692 22.98 4.68 -15.43
CA SER A 692 23.23 4.72 -16.88
C SER A 692 23.48 3.33 -17.46
N PHE A 693 24.24 2.49 -16.75
CA PHE A 693 24.47 1.08 -17.10
C PHE A 693 23.17 0.26 -16.94
N LEU A 694 22.37 0.54 -15.92
CA LEU A 694 21.13 -0.16 -15.63
C LEU A 694 19.94 0.28 -16.49
N LEU A 695 20.02 1.39 -17.23
CA LEU A 695 18.88 1.98 -17.93
C LEU A 695 18.15 0.99 -18.85
N GLY A 696 18.90 0.24 -19.67
CA GLY A 696 18.31 -0.78 -20.55
C GLY A 696 17.67 -1.94 -19.79
N ARG A 697 18.09 -2.21 -18.55
CA ARG A 697 17.47 -3.22 -17.66
C ARG A 697 16.19 -2.66 -17.04
N HIS A 698 16.21 -1.41 -16.56
CA HIS A 698 15.03 -0.74 -16.02
C HIS A 698 13.94 -0.53 -17.08
N ALA A 699 14.30 -0.18 -18.32
CA ALA A 699 13.35 -0.02 -19.42
C ALA A 699 12.54 -1.31 -19.66
N ARG A 700 13.22 -2.46 -19.67
CA ARG A 700 12.58 -3.78 -19.81
C ARG A 700 11.72 -4.15 -18.62
N LEU A 701 12.18 -3.82 -17.41
CA LEU A 701 11.36 -4.02 -16.21
C LEU A 701 10.06 -3.20 -16.27
N ILE A 702 10.12 -1.95 -16.74
CA ILE A 702 8.93 -1.12 -16.93
C ILE A 702 7.97 -1.80 -17.91
N GLU A 703 8.46 -2.22 -19.08
CA GLU A 703 7.65 -2.92 -20.09
C GLU A 703 7.03 -4.21 -19.52
N ASN A 704 7.81 -5.03 -18.83
CA ASN A 704 7.32 -6.25 -18.20
C ASN A 704 6.22 -5.96 -17.18
N LEU A 705 6.42 -5.02 -16.27
CA LEU A 705 5.42 -4.66 -15.26
C LEU A 705 4.12 -4.11 -15.87
N GLU A 706 4.17 -3.44 -17.03
CA GLU A 706 2.97 -3.03 -17.76
C GLU A 706 2.23 -4.23 -18.35
N GLU A 707 2.96 -5.19 -18.93
CA GLU A 707 2.38 -6.39 -19.56
C GLU A 707 1.81 -7.39 -18.54
N THR A 708 2.54 -7.65 -17.45
CA THR A 708 2.21 -8.74 -16.50
C THR A 708 1.49 -8.27 -15.25
N ASN A 709 1.73 -7.04 -14.79
CA ASN A 709 1.21 -6.54 -13.51
C ASN A 709 0.24 -5.36 -13.67
N GLY A 710 -0.05 -4.95 -14.91
CA GLY A 710 -1.02 -3.90 -15.20
C GLY A 710 -0.59 -2.51 -14.73
N ILE A 711 0.72 -2.29 -14.54
CA ILE A 711 1.24 -0.95 -14.25
C ILE A 711 0.95 -0.03 -15.44
N ASN A 712 0.75 1.25 -15.15
CA ASN A 712 0.69 2.29 -16.18
C ASN A 712 1.82 3.29 -15.91
N ARG A 713 2.85 3.30 -16.78
CA ARG A 713 4.03 4.17 -16.58
C ARG A 713 3.68 5.64 -16.44
N SER A 714 2.65 6.14 -17.15
CA SER A 714 2.26 7.55 -17.08
C SER A 714 1.67 7.94 -15.73
N HIS A 715 0.94 7.03 -15.10
CA HIS A 715 0.34 7.24 -13.79
C HIS A 715 1.38 7.14 -12.65
N GLU A 716 2.34 6.23 -12.76
CA GLU A 716 3.43 6.09 -11.79
C GLU A 716 4.58 7.10 -12.03
N VAL A 717 4.44 7.97 -13.03
CA VAL A 717 5.44 8.99 -13.40
C VAL A 717 6.79 8.35 -13.78
N LEU A 718 6.72 7.23 -14.49
CA LEU A 718 7.87 6.57 -15.09
C LEU A 718 8.07 7.07 -16.54
N PRO A 719 9.31 7.14 -17.04
CA PRO A 719 9.60 7.70 -18.35
C PRO A 719 9.00 6.88 -19.50
N SER A 720 8.55 7.59 -20.53
CA SER A 720 8.16 7.02 -21.82
C SER A 720 9.35 6.40 -22.56
N ALA A 721 9.07 5.55 -23.54
CA ALA A 721 10.12 4.98 -24.40
C ALA A 721 10.98 6.06 -25.09
N GLY A 722 10.38 7.18 -25.49
CA GLY A 722 11.11 8.31 -26.08
C GLY A 722 12.06 9.00 -25.10
N GLU A 723 11.62 9.20 -23.85
CA GLU A 723 12.47 9.77 -22.78
C GLU A 723 13.62 8.83 -22.41
N LEU A 724 13.35 7.52 -22.27
CA LEU A 724 14.38 6.51 -22.03
C LEU A 724 15.44 6.53 -23.14
N ALA A 725 15.04 6.57 -24.42
CA ALA A 725 15.96 6.66 -25.55
C ALA A 725 16.76 7.97 -25.59
N ALA A 726 16.19 9.08 -25.12
CA ALA A 726 16.90 10.35 -24.98
C ALA A 726 17.96 10.28 -23.88
N ARG A 727 17.63 9.72 -22.71
CA ARG A 727 18.56 9.53 -21.59
C ARG A 727 19.71 8.59 -21.96
N GLN A 728 19.42 7.49 -22.66
CA GLN A 728 20.45 6.57 -23.14
C GLN A 728 21.48 7.27 -24.04
N ARG A 729 21.05 8.14 -24.95
CA ARG A 729 21.95 8.92 -25.81
C ARG A 729 22.76 9.96 -25.05
N ALA A 730 22.24 10.44 -23.92
CA ALA A 730 22.92 11.38 -23.02
C ALA A 730 23.82 10.68 -21.99
N GLY A 731 23.86 9.34 -21.95
CA GLY A 731 24.58 8.60 -20.92
C GLY A 731 23.97 8.71 -19.51
N ALA A 732 22.70 9.12 -19.41
CA ALA A 732 21.97 9.27 -18.16
C ALA A 732 21.08 8.05 -17.87
N GLY A 733 20.70 7.85 -16.61
CA GLY A 733 19.84 6.76 -16.16
C GLY A 733 18.49 7.20 -15.57
N LEU A 734 17.88 6.33 -14.77
CA LEU A 734 16.77 6.72 -13.90
C LEU A 734 17.28 7.43 -12.64
N VAL A 735 16.47 8.33 -12.09
CA VAL A 735 16.76 9.02 -10.82
C VAL A 735 16.10 8.30 -9.64
N ARG A 736 16.56 8.57 -8.40
CA ARG A 736 16.05 7.92 -7.16
C ARG A 736 14.53 7.84 -7.05
N PRO A 737 13.74 8.90 -7.29
CA PRO A 737 12.28 8.81 -7.21
C PRO A 737 11.65 7.81 -8.19
N GLU A 738 12.25 7.61 -9.38
CA GLU A 738 11.79 6.64 -10.36
C GLU A 738 12.23 5.22 -9.98
N ILE A 739 13.47 5.06 -9.50
CA ILE A 739 14.00 3.78 -9.01
C ILE A 739 13.19 3.29 -7.80
N ALA A 740 12.78 4.20 -6.91
CA ALA A 740 11.94 3.88 -5.75
C ALA A 740 10.61 3.21 -6.14
N VAL A 741 9.98 3.67 -7.23
CA VAL A 741 8.78 3.03 -7.78
C VAL A 741 9.10 1.62 -8.27
N LEU A 742 10.17 1.44 -9.06
CA LEU A 742 10.55 0.12 -9.57
C LEU A 742 10.94 -0.86 -8.46
N LEU A 743 11.60 -0.37 -7.41
CA LEU A 743 11.96 -1.14 -6.23
C LEU A 743 10.71 -1.66 -5.51
N ALA A 744 9.78 -0.77 -5.18
CA ALA A 744 8.53 -1.11 -4.51
C ALA A 744 7.66 -2.08 -5.32
N MET A 745 7.56 -1.86 -6.63
CA MET A 745 6.81 -2.75 -7.53
C MET A 745 7.48 -4.12 -7.65
N SER A 746 8.82 -4.18 -7.77
CA SER A 746 9.55 -5.45 -7.81
C SER A 746 9.33 -6.27 -6.53
N LYS A 747 9.37 -5.62 -5.35
CA LYS A 747 9.08 -6.27 -4.07
C LYS A 747 7.67 -6.86 -4.03
N ASN A 748 6.67 -6.11 -4.50
CA ASN A 748 5.29 -6.60 -4.57
C ASN A 748 5.17 -7.85 -5.46
N VAL A 749 5.74 -7.82 -6.67
CA VAL A 749 5.70 -8.96 -7.60
C VAL A 749 6.39 -10.18 -7.00
N VAL A 750 7.60 -10.01 -6.47
CA VAL A 750 8.38 -11.11 -5.88
C VAL A 750 7.66 -11.70 -4.68
N ARG A 751 7.07 -10.87 -3.81
CA ARG A 751 6.25 -11.33 -2.68
C ARG A 751 5.08 -12.18 -3.17
N ASP A 752 4.34 -11.71 -4.16
CA ASP A 752 3.15 -12.39 -4.66
C ASP A 752 3.50 -13.74 -5.29
N ASP A 753 4.59 -13.81 -6.06
CA ASP A 753 5.10 -15.05 -6.64
C ASP A 753 5.58 -16.05 -5.56
N ILE A 754 6.25 -15.56 -4.52
CA ILE A 754 6.66 -16.39 -3.38
C ILE A 754 5.42 -16.96 -2.68
N LEU A 755 4.42 -16.13 -2.40
CA LEU A 755 3.18 -16.54 -1.72
C LEU A 755 2.37 -17.57 -2.51
N ALA A 756 2.38 -17.47 -3.84
CA ALA A 756 1.74 -18.41 -4.74
C ALA A 756 2.49 -19.75 -4.88
N SER A 757 3.62 -19.93 -4.17
CA SER A 757 4.48 -21.10 -4.27
C SER A 757 4.61 -21.87 -2.94
N SER A 758 5.39 -22.96 -2.97
CA SER A 758 5.78 -23.75 -1.79
C SER A 758 7.03 -23.22 -1.09
N VAL A 759 7.58 -22.07 -1.51
CA VAL A 759 8.76 -21.47 -0.87
C VAL A 759 8.52 -21.20 0.62
N PRO A 760 7.42 -20.54 1.04
CA PRO A 760 7.19 -20.27 2.46
C PRO A 760 7.06 -21.52 3.34
N ASP A 761 6.71 -22.67 2.76
CA ASP A 761 6.54 -23.94 3.48
C ASP A 761 7.86 -24.72 3.66
N ASP A 762 8.98 -24.23 3.10
CA ASP A 762 10.26 -24.92 3.23
C ASP A 762 10.78 -24.81 4.68
N PRO A 763 11.00 -25.93 5.40
CA PRO A 763 11.47 -25.89 6.79
C PRO A 763 12.81 -25.16 6.97
N SER A 764 13.64 -25.08 5.93
CA SER A 764 14.89 -24.33 5.93
C SER A 764 14.70 -22.81 6.06
N LEU A 765 13.50 -22.31 5.81
CA LEU A 765 13.14 -20.90 5.89
C LEU A 765 12.42 -20.55 7.20
N ALA A 766 12.17 -21.52 8.09
CA ALA A 766 11.64 -21.27 9.43
C ALA A 766 12.44 -20.22 10.24
N PRO A 767 13.79 -20.12 10.15
CA PRO A 767 14.53 -19.04 10.80
C PRO A 767 14.11 -17.64 10.33
N VAL A 768 13.71 -17.47 9.08
CA VAL A 768 13.25 -16.17 8.53
C VAL A 768 12.02 -15.67 9.30
N LEU A 769 11.08 -16.57 9.59
CA LEU A 769 9.90 -16.24 10.40
C LEU A 769 10.28 -15.94 11.85
N ARG A 770 11.18 -16.72 12.45
CA ARG A 770 11.61 -16.51 13.83
C ARG A 770 12.32 -15.15 13.99
N ASP A 771 13.25 -14.85 13.10
CA ASP A 771 14.08 -13.64 13.12
C ASP A 771 13.28 -12.35 12.80
N TYR A 772 12.07 -12.49 12.27
CA TYR A 772 11.12 -11.39 12.14
C TYR A 772 10.68 -10.84 13.52
N PHE A 773 10.61 -11.68 14.55
CA PHE A 773 10.15 -11.26 15.87
C PHE A 773 11.33 -10.77 16.73
N PRO A 774 11.13 -9.76 17.60
CA PRO A 774 12.12 -9.32 18.60
C PRO A 774 12.62 -10.47 19.48
N ALA A 775 13.87 -10.40 19.95
CA ALA A 775 14.45 -11.46 20.80
C ALA A 775 13.64 -11.63 22.10
N SER A 776 13.16 -10.54 22.70
CA SER A 776 12.24 -10.58 23.85
C SER A 776 10.95 -11.38 23.60
N VAL A 777 10.43 -11.37 22.38
CA VAL A 777 9.25 -12.17 21.97
C VAL A 777 9.65 -13.61 21.69
N GLN A 778 10.78 -13.82 21.00
CA GLN A 778 11.33 -15.14 20.71
C GLN A 778 11.60 -15.94 22.00
N ASP A 779 12.21 -15.32 23.00
CA ASP A 779 12.55 -15.95 24.28
C ASP A 779 11.31 -16.45 25.05
N ARG A 780 10.15 -15.81 24.82
CA ARG A 780 8.90 -16.13 25.51
C ARG A 780 8.02 -17.12 24.75
N LEU A 781 7.96 -17.00 23.43
CA LEU A 781 7.08 -17.82 22.59
C LEU A 781 7.80 -19.05 21.99
N GLY A 782 9.12 -18.99 21.82
CA GLY A 782 9.94 -20.09 21.33
C GLY A 782 9.41 -20.68 20.03
N ASP A 783 9.21 -22.00 20.02
CA ASP A 783 8.76 -22.72 18.82
C ASP A 783 7.31 -22.41 18.42
N SER A 784 6.47 -21.80 19.29
CA SER A 784 5.09 -21.47 18.91
C SER A 784 5.01 -20.37 17.85
N LEU A 785 6.11 -19.65 17.59
CA LEU A 785 6.19 -18.70 16.48
C LEU A 785 6.12 -19.37 15.11
N ALA A 786 6.45 -20.67 15.01
CA ALA A 786 6.36 -21.42 13.76
C ALA A 786 4.91 -21.57 13.26
N ASP A 787 3.94 -21.53 14.19
CA ASP A 787 2.50 -21.66 13.90
C ASP A 787 1.82 -20.29 13.69
N HIS A 788 2.58 -19.21 13.54
CA HIS A 788 2.03 -17.88 13.34
C HIS A 788 1.12 -17.84 12.10
N ARG A 789 -0.10 -17.31 12.25
CA ARG A 789 -1.13 -17.33 11.18
C ARG A 789 -0.70 -16.65 9.88
N LEU A 790 0.11 -15.60 9.98
CA LEU A 790 0.69 -14.89 8.83
C LEU A 790 2.13 -15.32 8.54
N GLY A 791 2.53 -16.50 8.98
CA GLY A 791 3.90 -16.99 8.85
C GLY A 791 4.36 -17.04 7.39
N ARG A 792 3.47 -17.47 6.48
CA ARG A 792 3.74 -17.50 5.03
C ARG A 792 3.99 -16.10 4.47
N GLU A 793 3.13 -15.15 4.82
CA GLU A 793 3.19 -13.76 4.38
C GLU A 793 4.42 -13.04 4.92
N ILE A 794 4.78 -13.27 6.19
CA ILE A 794 5.99 -12.73 6.82
C ILE A 794 7.24 -13.25 6.10
N ILE A 795 7.33 -14.56 5.84
CA ILE A 795 8.46 -15.15 5.12
C ILE A 795 8.57 -14.53 3.72
N ALA A 796 7.44 -14.43 2.99
CA ALA A 796 7.45 -13.91 1.63
C ALA A 796 7.91 -12.46 1.54
N VAL A 797 7.40 -11.59 2.43
CA VAL A 797 7.81 -10.17 2.46
C VAL A 797 9.27 -10.02 2.89
N THR A 798 9.70 -10.78 3.90
CA THR A 798 11.09 -10.70 4.39
C THR A 798 12.07 -11.12 3.30
N LEU A 799 11.79 -12.22 2.58
CA LEU A 799 12.61 -12.68 1.46
C LEU A 799 12.57 -11.73 0.26
N ALA A 800 11.40 -11.16 -0.07
CA ALA A 800 11.28 -10.21 -1.16
C ALA A 800 12.07 -8.92 -0.87
N ASN A 801 11.98 -8.40 0.36
CA ASN A 801 12.76 -7.25 0.80
C ASN A 801 14.25 -7.56 0.74
N ASP A 802 14.69 -8.64 1.38
CA ASP A 802 16.10 -9.04 1.43
C ASP A 802 16.72 -9.20 0.04
N LEU A 803 16.04 -9.93 -0.85
CA LEU A 803 16.47 -10.12 -2.23
C LEU A 803 16.58 -8.77 -2.95
N ILE A 804 15.49 -7.99 -3.01
CA ILE A 804 15.45 -6.79 -3.83
C ILE A 804 16.37 -5.68 -3.28
N ASP A 805 16.55 -5.57 -1.97
CA ASP A 805 17.45 -4.59 -1.36
C ASP A 805 18.93 -4.92 -1.63
N HIS A 806 19.28 -6.21 -1.74
CA HIS A 806 20.64 -6.62 -2.10
C HIS A 806 20.95 -6.40 -3.59
N VAL A 807 20.10 -6.86 -4.51
CA VAL A 807 20.43 -6.93 -5.96
C VAL A 807 19.72 -5.90 -6.84
N GLY A 808 18.82 -5.10 -6.26
CA GLY A 808 18.11 -4.03 -6.94
C GLY A 808 16.94 -4.48 -7.83
N PRO A 809 16.18 -3.52 -8.37
CA PRO A 809 15.01 -3.82 -9.20
C PRO A 809 15.42 -4.47 -10.53
N GLY A 810 14.62 -5.44 -10.98
CA GLY A 810 14.81 -6.11 -12.28
C GLY A 810 15.87 -7.22 -12.32
N PHE A 811 16.49 -7.55 -11.18
CA PHE A 811 17.30 -8.77 -11.05
C PHE A 811 16.48 -10.02 -11.41
N VAL A 812 15.35 -10.24 -10.74
CA VAL A 812 14.52 -11.44 -10.89
C VAL A 812 14.12 -11.63 -12.35
N HIS A 813 13.49 -10.62 -12.96
CA HIS A 813 13.08 -10.66 -14.37
C HIS A 813 14.23 -11.01 -15.34
N ARG A 814 15.45 -10.53 -15.07
CA ARG A 814 16.63 -10.85 -15.88
C ARG A 814 17.01 -12.33 -15.77
N ILE A 815 16.99 -12.87 -14.55
CA ILE A 815 17.31 -14.28 -14.28
C ILE A 815 16.25 -15.20 -14.87
N GLU A 816 14.96 -14.84 -14.74
CA GLU A 816 13.85 -15.57 -15.39
C GLU A 816 14.03 -15.59 -16.91
N SER A 817 14.27 -14.43 -17.52
CA SER A 817 14.48 -14.32 -18.97
C SER A 817 15.71 -15.08 -19.47
N ARG A 818 16.75 -15.18 -18.64
CA ARG A 818 18.03 -15.83 -19.00
C ARG A 818 17.97 -17.35 -18.87
N TYR A 819 17.34 -17.87 -17.82
CA TYR A 819 17.37 -19.30 -17.50
C TYR A 819 16.03 -20.02 -17.66
N GLY A 820 14.94 -19.31 -17.95
CA GLY A 820 13.61 -19.90 -18.10
C GLY A 820 13.08 -20.53 -16.81
N VAL A 821 13.40 -19.91 -15.67
CA VAL A 821 12.96 -20.30 -14.32
C VAL A 821 11.96 -19.27 -13.78
N GLY A 822 11.19 -19.62 -12.75
CA GLY A 822 10.33 -18.66 -12.05
C GLY A 822 11.00 -18.04 -10.82
N THR A 823 10.39 -16.99 -10.30
CA THR A 823 10.75 -16.36 -9.01
C THR A 823 10.99 -17.38 -7.88
N PRO A 824 10.18 -18.43 -7.66
CA PRO A 824 10.39 -19.38 -6.55
C PRO A 824 11.74 -20.11 -6.61
N GLU A 825 12.20 -20.53 -7.79
CA GLU A 825 13.51 -21.16 -7.95
C GLU A 825 14.66 -20.17 -7.70
N ILE A 826 14.49 -18.92 -8.14
CA ILE A 826 15.47 -17.85 -7.94
C ILE A 826 15.66 -17.56 -6.46
N VAL A 827 14.55 -17.44 -5.71
CA VAL A 827 14.58 -17.19 -4.26
C VAL A 827 15.27 -18.31 -3.51
N ARG A 828 15.02 -19.58 -3.88
CA ARG A 828 15.71 -20.72 -3.26
C ARG A 828 17.21 -20.73 -3.58
N ALA A 829 17.58 -20.45 -4.82
CA ALA A 829 18.98 -20.36 -5.23
C ALA A 829 19.70 -19.21 -4.50
N TYR A 830 19.07 -18.04 -4.42
CA TYR A 830 19.55 -16.88 -3.68
C TYR A 830 19.73 -17.20 -2.18
N ALA A 831 18.77 -17.89 -1.55
CA ALA A 831 18.88 -18.29 -0.15
C ALA A 831 20.06 -19.26 0.12
N VAL A 832 20.40 -20.13 -0.84
CA VAL A 832 21.63 -20.94 -0.75
C VAL A 832 22.86 -20.04 -0.82
N VAL A 833 22.90 -19.11 -1.76
CA VAL A 833 24.03 -18.19 -1.97
C VAL A 833 24.29 -17.31 -0.74
N THR A 834 23.27 -16.65 -0.21
CA THR A 834 23.42 -15.73 0.92
C THR A 834 23.96 -16.44 2.17
N ARG A 835 23.42 -17.62 2.47
CA ARG A 835 23.78 -18.43 3.63
C ARG A 835 25.14 -19.12 3.51
N THR A 836 25.54 -19.52 2.30
CA THR A 836 26.80 -20.26 2.11
C THR A 836 28.01 -19.36 1.94
N ILE A 837 27.85 -18.21 1.26
CA ILE A 837 28.95 -17.25 1.08
C ILE A 837 29.06 -16.29 2.28
N GLY A 838 27.97 -16.10 3.02
CA GLY A 838 27.90 -15.13 4.12
C GLY A 838 27.77 -13.70 3.59
N VAL A 839 26.83 -13.50 2.65
CA VAL A 839 26.61 -12.21 1.98
C VAL A 839 26.35 -11.09 2.98
N ASP A 840 25.49 -11.31 3.97
CA ASP A 840 25.13 -10.30 4.97
C ASP A 840 26.35 -9.84 5.79
N SER A 841 27.24 -10.77 6.14
CA SER A 841 28.48 -10.46 6.86
C SER A 841 29.42 -9.64 5.99
N LEU A 842 29.62 -10.02 4.73
CA LEU A 842 30.48 -9.27 3.80
C LEU A 842 29.92 -7.87 3.54
N TRP A 843 28.60 -7.76 3.42
CA TRP A 843 27.91 -6.49 3.24
C TRP A 843 28.11 -5.58 4.45
N ALA A 844 27.91 -6.11 5.66
CA ALA A 844 28.13 -5.39 6.91
C ALA A 844 29.59 -4.97 7.08
N ASP A 845 30.56 -5.84 6.76
CA ASP A 845 31.98 -5.54 6.81
C ASP A 845 32.33 -4.36 5.89
N VAL A 846 31.86 -4.39 4.63
CA VAL A 846 32.08 -3.29 3.66
C VAL A 846 31.43 -1.99 4.14
N LEU A 847 30.27 -2.02 4.79
CA LEU A 847 29.62 -0.82 5.35
C LEU A 847 30.33 -0.30 6.62
N ALA A 848 30.93 -1.18 7.42
CA ALA A 848 31.62 -0.82 8.64
C ALA A 848 33.09 -0.38 8.43
N MET A 849 33.65 -0.58 7.22
CA MET A 849 35.02 -0.21 6.91
C MET A 849 35.30 1.28 7.18
N PRO A 850 36.26 1.61 8.06
CA PRO A 850 36.65 2.98 8.32
C PRO A 850 37.55 3.51 7.18
N HIS A 851 37.54 4.83 6.97
CA HIS A 851 38.47 5.54 6.08
C HIS A 851 38.45 5.12 4.59
N ILE A 852 37.37 4.52 4.09
CA ILE A 852 37.13 4.34 2.66
C ILE A 852 36.17 5.42 2.15
N ASP A 853 36.44 5.93 0.94
CA ASP A 853 35.55 6.91 0.32
C ASP A 853 34.23 6.26 -0.16
N ALA A 854 33.23 7.09 -0.48
CA ALA A 854 31.91 6.60 -0.87
C ALA A 854 31.95 5.83 -2.20
N ALA A 855 32.82 6.23 -3.13
CA ALA A 855 32.92 5.63 -4.46
C ALA A 855 33.50 4.21 -4.40
N ASP A 856 34.58 4.02 -3.63
CA ASP A 856 35.19 2.72 -3.40
C ASP A 856 34.24 1.80 -2.64
N ARG A 857 33.51 2.33 -1.64
CA ARG A 857 32.48 1.55 -0.93
C ARG A 857 31.38 1.06 -1.88
N PHE A 858 30.87 1.93 -2.74
CA PHE A 858 29.85 1.55 -3.73
C PHE A 858 30.41 0.55 -4.75
N ALA A 859 31.67 0.70 -5.18
CA ALA A 859 32.32 -0.26 -6.05
C ALA A 859 32.41 -1.66 -5.42
N LEU A 860 32.79 -1.75 -4.13
CA LEU A 860 32.85 -3.03 -3.39
C LEU A 860 31.46 -3.66 -3.23
N LEU A 861 30.45 -2.89 -2.83
CA LEU A 861 29.06 -3.38 -2.71
C LEU A 861 28.52 -3.87 -4.05
N ALA A 862 28.87 -3.19 -5.12
CA ALA A 862 28.39 -3.57 -6.44
C ALA A 862 29.19 -4.73 -7.07
N MET A 863 30.42 -5.01 -6.59
CA MET A 863 31.09 -6.30 -6.81
C MET A 863 30.38 -7.44 -6.07
N LEU A 864 29.91 -7.18 -4.85
CA LEU A 864 29.13 -8.14 -4.08
C LEU A 864 27.77 -8.43 -4.77
N GLN A 865 27.12 -7.44 -5.38
CA GLN A 865 25.93 -7.66 -6.24
C GLN A 865 26.23 -8.58 -7.43
N SER A 866 27.34 -8.36 -8.13
CA SER A 866 27.78 -9.21 -9.24
C SER A 866 28.08 -10.64 -8.78
N LEU A 867 28.72 -10.79 -7.61
CA LEU A 867 28.97 -12.08 -6.98
C LEU A 867 27.66 -12.84 -6.71
N ILE A 868 26.66 -12.17 -6.12
CA ILE A 868 25.35 -12.76 -5.84
C ILE A 868 24.69 -13.24 -7.14
N GLU A 869 24.73 -12.41 -8.19
CA GLU A 869 24.17 -12.75 -9.49
C GLU A 869 24.83 -13.99 -10.11
N GLN A 870 26.16 -14.02 -10.12
CA GLN A 870 26.93 -15.13 -10.67
C GLN A 870 26.68 -16.43 -9.92
N ALA A 871 26.75 -16.39 -8.58
CA ALA A 871 26.55 -17.56 -7.74
C ALA A 871 25.10 -18.08 -7.84
N THR A 872 24.11 -17.18 -7.89
CA THR A 872 22.69 -17.55 -8.06
C THR A 872 22.47 -18.22 -9.42
N GLY A 873 23.02 -17.65 -10.50
CA GLY A 873 22.97 -18.24 -11.84
C GLY A 873 23.61 -19.63 -11.89
N TRP A 874 24.75 -19.80 -11.22
CA TRP A 874 25.43 -21.10 -11.14
C TRP A 874 24.56 -22.17 -10.46
N VAL A 875 23.92 -21.85 -9.33
CA VAL A 875 23.01 -22.77 -8.62
C VAL A 875 21.84 -23.19 -9.52
N LEU A 876 21.25 -22.24 -10.24
CA LEU A 876 20.11 -22.51 -11.12
C LEU A 876 20.48 -23.46 -12.26
N ARG A 877 21.67 -23.29 -12.85
CA ARG A 877 22.17 -24.14 -13.95
C ARG A 877 22.60 -25.53 -13.50
N HIS A 878 23.18 -25.65 -12.31
CA HIS A 878 23.78 -26.90 -11.79
C HIS A 878 22.96 -27.61 -10.72
N ARG A 879 21.68 -27.24 -10.56
CA ARG A 879 20.79 -27.83 -9.55
C ARG A 879 20.72 -29.35 -9.67
N ARG A 880 21.02 -30.04 -8.57
CA ARG A 880 20.94 -31.51 -8.47
C ARG A 880 19.49 -31.97 -8.30
N ARG A 881 19.21 -33.24 -8.63
CA ARG A 881 17.92 -33.86 -8.29
C ARG A 881 17.76 -33.91 -6.77
N GLY A 882 16.60 -33.50 -6.25
CA GLY A 882 16.35 -33.42 -4.80
C GLY A 882 16.90 -32.16 -4.13
N PHE A 883 17.15 -31.09 -4.88
CA PHE A 883 17.59 -29.79 -4.37
C PHE A 883 16.68 -29.26 -3.25
N THR A 884 17.25 -29.03 -2.07
CA THR A 884 16.64 -28.27 -0.97
C THR A 884 17.64 -27.25 -0.45
N VAL A 885 17.17 -26.11 0.06
CA VAL A 885 18.07 -25.07 0.57
C VAL A 885 18.92 -25.63 1.73
N SER A 886 18.31 -26.36 2.67
CA SER A 886 19.05 -26.98 3.80
C SER A 886 20.13 -27.96 3.34
N SER A 887 19.82 -28.87 2.41
CA SER A 887 20.79 -29.87 1.96
C SER A 887 21.98 -29.24 1.25
N GLU A 888 21.73 -28.21 0.43
CA GLU A 888 22.80 -27.50 -0.26
C GLU A 888 23.63 -26.66 0.71
N VAL A 889 23.00 -25.92 1.64
CA VAL A 889 23.73 -25.15 2.65
C VAL A 889 24.63 -26.06 3.49
N ALA A 890 24.12 -27.19 3.97
CA ALA A 890 24.91 -28.13 4.78
C ALA A 890 26.12 -28.71 4.04
N ARG A 891 26.00 -28.89 2.71
CA ARG A 891 27.08 -29.40 1.85
C ARG A 891 28.12 -28.33 1.51
N ILE A 892 27.65 -27.12 1.20
CA ILE A 892 28.45 -26.06 0.59
C ILE A 892 29.13 -25.19 1.67
N ALA A 893 28.40 -24.78 2.71
CA ALA A 893 28.86 -23.77 3.67
C ALA A 893 30.21 -24.13 4.33
N PRO A 894 30.45 -25.37 4.83
CA PRO A 894 31.72 -25.71 5.47
C PRO A 894 32.92 -25.58 4.53
N GLN A 895 32.74 -25.87 3.24
CA GLN A 895 33.80 -25.76 2.24
C GLN A 895 34.05 -24.28 1.88
N VAL A 896 32.98 -23.50 1.68
CA VAL A 896 33.10 -22.06 1.41
C VAL A 896 33.73 -21.32 2.59
N ASP A 897 33.44 -21.72 3.83
CA ASP A 897 34.10 -21.21 5.03
C ASP A 897 35.60 -21.48 5.03
N ALA A 898 36.02 -22.70 4.67
CA ALA A 898 37.43 -23.05 4.54
C ALA A 898 38.13 -22.23 3.45
N LEU A 899 37.46 -21.97 2.32
CA LEU A 899 37.96 -21.11 1.26
C LEU A 899 38.08 -19.66 1.74
N ARG A 900 37.06 -19.12 2.38
CA ARG A 900 37.04 -17.75 2.91
C ARG A 900 38.14 -17.53 3.95
N ALA A 901 38.39 -18.51 4.81
CA ALA A 901 39.48 -18.44 5.79
C ALA A 901 40.88 -18.40 5.14
N ALA A 902 41.03 -18.92 3.91
CA ALA A 902 42.27 -18.90 3.14
C ALA A 902 42.43 -17.64 2.27
N LEU A 903 41.37 -16.87 2.04
CA LEU A 903 41.40 -15.65 1.23
C LEU A 903 41.94 -14.44 2.02
N PRO A 904 42.55 -13.46 1.34
CA PRO A 904 42.91 -12.19 1.96
C PRO A 904 41.70 -11.48 2.56
N ARG A 905 41.88 -10.83 3.70
CA ARG A 905 40.87 -9.91 4.25
C ARG A 905 40.69 -8.73 3.31
N LEU A 906 39.45 -8.25 3.20
CA LEU A 906 39.12 -7.07 2.42
C LEU A 906 39.92 -5.86 2.94
N THR A 907 40.53 -5.13 2.01
CA THR A 907 41.39 -3.98 2.26
C THR A 907 40.65 -2.66 2.17
N GLY A 908 39.45 -2.67 1.57
CA GLY A 908 38.71 -1.46 1.25
C GLY A 908 39.07 -0.88 -0.11
N SER A 909 40.03 -1.46 -0.83
CA SER A 909 40.40 -1.05 -2.19
C SER A 909 39.72 -1.96 -3.21
N PRO A 910 38.83 -1.43 -4.08
CA PRO A 910 38.16 -2.23 -5.11
C PRO A 910 39.14 -2.97 -6.04
N ARG A 911 40.33 -2.40 -6.27
CA ARG A 911 41.36 -3.03 -7.10
C ARG A 911 41.99 -4.24 -6.42
N ALA A 912 42.35 -4.12 -5.13
CA ALA A 912 42.98 -5.20 -4.39
C ALA A 912 41.99 -6.31 -4.03
N ASP A 913 40.75 -5.93 -3.74
CA ASP A 913 39.71 -6.86 -3.27
C ASP A 913 38.99 -7.58 -4.42
N ARG A 914 39.18 -7.13 -5.67
CA ARG A 914 38.59 -7.74 -6.89
C ARG A 914 38.77 -9.25 -6.93
N GLU A 915 39.98 -9.72 -6.67
CA GLU A 915 40.30 -11.14 -6.76
C GLU A 915 39.57 -11.95 -5.68
N THR A 916 39.50 -11.44 -4.46
CA THR A 916 38.74 -12.06 -3.36
C THR A 916 37.27 -12.22 -3.75
N PHE A 917 36.61 -11.17 -4.26
CA PHE A 917 35.23 -11.28 -4.74
C PHE A 917 35.08 -12.25 -5.91
N ALA A 918 36.01 -12.24 -6.86
CA ALA A 918 35.97 -13.13 -8.01
C ALA A 918 36.10 -14.62 -7.61
N VAL A 919 36.96 -14.93 -6.64
CA VAL A 919 37.08 -16.30 -6.11
C VAL A 919 35.82 -16.70 -5.33
N LEU A 920 35.30 -15.80 -4.49
CA LEU A 920 34.06 -16.07 -3.75
C LEU A 920 32.84 -16.27 -4.67
N GLY A 921 32.72 -15.50 -5.76
CA GLY A 921 31.66 -15.69 -6.76
C GLY A 921 31.71 -17.02 -7.48
N ARG A 922 32.88 -17.67 -7.52
CA ARG A 922 33.08 -19.01 -8.08
C ARG A 922 33.17 -20.10 -7.01
N SER A 923 32.95 -19.76 -5.74
CA SER A 923 33.09 -20.70 -4.63
C SER A 923 32.22 -21.95 -4.81
N LEU A 924 31.00 -21.80 -5.34
CA LEU A 924 30.08 -22.91 -5.58
C LEU A 924 30.59 -23.87 -6.67
N ALA A 925 31.19 -23.34 -7.73
CA ALA A 925 31.86 -24.13 -8.75
C ALA A 925 33.08 -24.86 -8.16
N CYS A 926 33.86 -24.19 -7.32
CA CYS A 926 35.01 -24.80 -6.64
C CYS A 926 34.57 -25.93 -5.69
N VAL A 927 33.42 -25.80 -5.02
CA VAL A 927 32.82 -26.88 -4.22
C VAL A 927 32.45 -28.08 -5.11
N ALA A 928 31.83 -27.84 -6.27
CA ALA A 928 31.52 -28.93 -7.20
C ALA A 928 32.79 -29.64 -7.70
N GLY A 929 33.85 -28.90 -7.99
CA GLY A 929 35.14 -29.47 -8.35
C GLY A 929 35.82 -30.21 -7.21
N ALA A 930 35.68 -29.74 -5.97
CA ALA A 930 36.16 -30.45 -4.78
C ALA A 930 35.42 -31.78 -4.60
N ASP A 931 34.08 -31.78 -4.74
CA ASP A 931 33.26 -33.00 -4.73
C ASP A 931 33.68 -33.98 -5.85
N ALA A 932 34.00 -33.48 -7.05
CA ALA A 932 34.32 -34.30 -8.22
C ALA A 932 35.74 -34.89 -8.18
N THR A 933 36.72 -34.11 -7.70
CA THR A 933 38.14 -34.48 -7.70
C THR A 933 38.61 -35.11 -6.38
N GLY A 934 37.87 -34.89 -5.29
CA GLY A 934 38.28 -35.26 -3.93
C GLY A 934 39.37 -34.37 -3.33
N LEU A 935 39.74 -33.28 -4.00
CA LEU A 935 40.72 -32.30 -3.51
C LEU A 935 40.11 -31.32 -2.50
N HIS A 936 40.96 -30.70 -1.69
CA HIS A 936 40.51 -29.61 -0.82
C HIS A 936 40.09 -28.39 -1.67
N ILE A 937 39.02 -27.69 -1.29
CA ILE A 937 38.48 -26.55 -2.06
C ILE A 937 39.52 -25.47 -2.36
N THR A 938 40.49 -25.22 -1.46
CA THR A 938 41.55 -24.24 -1.70
C THR A 938 42.49 -24.67 -2.83
N GLN A 939 42.71 -25.97 -3.02
CA GLN A 939 43.51 -26.50 -4.12
C GLN A 939 42.75 -26.40 -5.44
N VAL A 940 41.43 -26.64 -5.44
CA VAL A 940 40.57 -26.45 -6.62
C VAL A 940 40.50 -24.96 -7.00
N ALA A 941 40.36 -24.06 -6.01
CA ALA A 941 40.38 -22.62 -6.25
C ALA A 941 41.73 -22.14 -6.79
N GLN A 942 42.85 -22.69 -6.27
CA GLN A 942 44.18 -22.44 -6.83
C GLN A 942 44.26 -22.90 -8.29
N ALA A 943 43.79 -24.12 -8.58
CA ALA A 943 43.82 -24.67 -9.93
C ALA A 943 43.01 -23.83 -10.91
N HIS A 944 41.80 -23.43 -10.51
CA HIS A 944 40.94 -22.55 -11.29
C HIS A 944 41.63 -21.20 -11.56
N ARG A 945 42.24 -20.58 -10.55
CA ARG A 945 42.97 -19.31 -10.69
C ARG A 945 44.15 -19.45 -11.67
N GLU A 946 45.01 -20.45 -11.47
CA GLU A 946 46.18 -20.67 -12.33
C GLU A 946 45.78 -21.00 -13.77
N ALA A 947 44.73 -21.81 -13.98
CA ALA A 947 44.20 -22.07 -15.32
C ALA A 947 43.74 -20.77 -16.00
N GLY A 948 43.07 -19.88 -15.26
CA GLY A 948 42.62 -18.60 -15.77
C GLY A 948 43.73 -17.64 -16.14
N GLU A 949 44.79 -17.59 -15.31
CA GLU A 949 45.97 -16.76 -15.56
C GLU A 949 46.74 -17.26 -16.78
N ARG A 950 47.05 -18.57 -16.82
CA ARG A 950 47.90 -19.15 -17.88
C ARG A 950 47.23 -19.17 -19.24
N LEU A 951 45.91 -19.33 -19.29
CA LEU A 951 45.13 -19.30 -20.54
C LEU A 951 44.45 -17.94 -20.80
N ARG A 952 44.70 -16.93 -19.96
CA ARG A 952 44.07 -15.59 -20.04
C ARG A 952 42.52 -15.61 -20.02
N LEU A 953 41.91 -16.63 -19.41
CA LEU A 953 40.45 -16.77 -19.35
C LEU A 953 39.80 -15.70 -18.47
N SER A 954 40.49 -15.23 -17.43
CA SER A 954 40.03 -14.10 -16.61
C SER A 954 39.86 -12.84 -17.46
N TRP A 955 40.84 -12.56 -18.34
CA TRP A 955 40.77 -11.42 -19.25
C TRP A 955 39.62 -11.58 -20.25
N LEU A 956 39.44 -12.80 -20.80
CA LEU A 956 38.36 -13.07 -21.76
C LEU A 956 36.98 -12.85 -21.12
N ALA A 957 36.78 -13.33 -19.89
CA ALA A 957 35.54 -13.11 -19.15
C ALA A 957 35.25 -11.61 -18.94
N ASP A 958 36.26 -10.85 -18.48
CA ASP A 958 36.15 -9.39 -18.31
C ASP A 958 35.85 -8.68 -19.64
N ALA A 959 36.47 -9.12 -20.74
CA ALA A 959 36.28 -8.53 -22.06
C ALA A 959 34.88 -8.81 -22.63
N ILE A 960 34.33 -10.02 -22.42
CA ILE A 960 32.96 -10.37 -22.82
C ILE A 960 31.94 -9.54 -22.03
N ASP A 961 32.13 -9.40 -20.72
CA ASP A 961 31.24 -8.62 -19.86
C ASP A 961 31.28 -7.12 -20.22
N ALA A 962 32.47 -6.56 -20.40
CA ALA A 962 32.66 -5.16 -20.81
C ALA A 962 32.18 -4.86 -22.23
N GLY A 963 32.24 -5.85 -23.13
CA GLY A 963 31.76 -5.74 -24.51
C GLY A 963 30.24 -5.86 -24.66
N SER A 964 29.53 -6.20 -23.58
CA SER A 964 28.07 -6.35 -23.58
C SER A 964 27.38 -5.04 -23.97
N THR A 965 26.45 -5.13 -24.92
CA THR A 965 25.73 -3.97 -25.45
C THR A 965 24.45 -3.69 -24.68
N VAL A 966 23.90 -2.49 -24.86
CA VAL A 966 22.52 -2.17 -24.44
C VAL A 966 21.49 -3.03 -25.20
N ASP A 967 21.82 -3.51 -26.41
CA ASP A 967 20.97 -4.42 -27.17
C ASP A 967 20.73 -5.75 -26.41
N ARG A 968 19.44 -6.11 -26.27
CA ARG A 968 18.98 -7.27 -25.50
C ARG A 968 19.60 -8.57 -25.98
N TRP A 969 19.57 -8.82 -27.29
CA TRP A 969 19.94 -10.12 -27.85
C TRP A 969 21.43 -10.33 -27.78
N ALA A 970 22.21 -9.30 -28.09
CA ALA A 970 23.65 -9.33 -27.94
C ALA A 970 24.06 -9.45 -26.45
N ALA A 971 23.38 -8.79 -25.52
CA ALA A 971 23.63 -8.96 -24.08
C ALA A 971 23.31 -10.38 -23.59
N MET A 972 22.17 -10.96 -24.01
CA MET A 972 21.82 -12.35 -23.68
C MET A 972 22.81 -13.35 -24.28
N ALA A 973 23.26 -13.13 -25.52
CA ALA A 973 24.26 -13.96 -26.16
C ALA A 973 25.62 -13.90 -25.43
N ALA A 974 26.10 -12.70 -25.10
CA ALA A 974 27.33 -12.52 -24.32
C ALA A 974 27.24 -13.20 -22.94
N ALA A 975 26.12 -13.02 -22.24
CA ALA A 975 25.86 -13.65 -20.95
C ALA A 975 25.83 -15.19 -21.04
N SER A 976 25.19 -15.73 -22.08
CA SER A 976 25.16 -17.17 -22.34
C SER A 976 26.57 -17.73 -22.61
N GLN A 977 27.38 -17.02 -23.39
CA GLN A 977 28.77 -17.41 -23.63
C GLN A 977 29.66 -17.28 -22.39
N LEU A 978 29.39 -16.29 -21.52
CA LEU A 978 30.10 -16.14 -20.26
C LEU A 978 29.78 -17.28 -19.29
N ASP A 979 28.51 -17.71 -19.22
CA ASP A 979 28.13 -18.90 -18.44
C ASP A 979 28.88 -20.15 -18.92
N GLU A 980 28.90 -20.37 -20.24
CA GLU A 980 29.59 -21.52 -20.82
C GLU A 980 31.11 -21.45 -20.65
N LEU A 981 31.70 -20.27 -20.79
CA LEU A 981 33.12 -20.04 -20.50
C LEU A 981 33.45 -20.46 -19.07
N HIS A 982 32.63 -20.08 -18.09
CA HIS A 982 32.85 -20.44 -16.69
C HIS A 982 32.73 -21.94 -16.44
N ASP A 983 31.76 -22.62 -17.07
CA ASP A 983 31.59 -24.07 -16.92
C ASP A 983 32.77 -24.85 -17.54
N LEU A 984 33.23 -24.42 -18.72
CA LEU A 984 34.39 -25.00 -19.39
C LEU A 984 35.68 -24.72 -18.63
N TRP A 985 35.82 -23.52 -18.06
CA TRP A 985 36.98 -23.17 -17.25
C TRP A 985 37.03 -24.03 -15.98
N GLN A 986 35.90 -24.23 -15.29
CA GLN A 986 35.83 -25.14 -14.16
C GLN A 986 36.20 -26.58 -14.56
N SER A 987 35.62 -27.10 -15.64
CA SER A 987 35.92 -28.44 -16.15
C SER A 987 37.39 -28.59 -16.54
N LEU A 988 37.98 -27.56 -17.15
CA LEU A 988 39.39 -27.53 -17.51
C LEU A 988 40.28 -27.62 -16.26
N ALA A 989 39.96 -26.83 -15.23
CA ALA A 989 40.70 -26.84 -13.97
C ALA A 989 40.66 -28.23 -13.30
N GLU A 990 39.50 -28.91 -13.35
CA GLU A 990 39.34 -30.28 -12.85
C GLU A 990 40.16 -31.29 -13.66
N THR A 991 40.13 -31.22 -14.99
CA THR A 991 40.93 -32.09 -15.86
C THR A 991 42.43 -31.88 -15.62
N MET A 992 42.89 -30.63 -15.52
CA MET A 992 44.30 -30.31 -15.26
C MET A 992 44.86 -30.92 -13.97
N VAL A 993 44.01 -31.07 -12.94
CA VAL A 993 44.44 -31.65 -11.65
C VAL A 993 44.18 -33.15 -11.53
N THR A 994 43.39 -33.75 -12.41
CA THR A 994 43.05 -35.19 -12.39
C THR A 994 43.85 -36.02 -13.40
N ASP A 995 44.29 -35.44 -14.51
CA ASP A 995 44.96 -36.12 -15.63
C ASP A 995 46.51 -36.17 -15.50
N SER A 996 47.05 -36.02 -14.29
CA SER A 996 48.49 -36.13 -14.03
C SER A 996 48.94 -37.59 -13.95
N ALA A 997 50.07 -37.92 -14.59
CA ALA A 997 50.61 -39.29 -14.62
C ALA A 997 51.15 -39.75 -13.26
N ASP A 998 51.49 -38.81 -12.37
CA ASP A 998 51.94 -39.08 -11.00
C ASP A 998 50.86 -38.65 -10.00
N GLY A 999 49.87 -39.53 -9.79
CA GLY A 999 48.75 -39.31 -8.85
C GLY A 999 49.15 -39.07 -7.39
N SER A 1000 50.45 -39.03 -7.07
CA SER A 1000 51.01 -38.78 -5.74
C SER A 1000 51.46 -37.32 -5.50
N SER A 1001 51.66 -36.50 -6.54
CA SER A 1001 52.12 -35.11 -6.37
C SER A 1001 51.01 -34.23 -5.81
N THR A 1002 51.18 -33.61 -4.64
CA THR A 1002 50.20 -32.66 -4.06
C THR A 1002 50.33 -31.23 -4.59
N ASP A 1003 51.29 -30.98 -5.49
CA ASP A 1003 51.57 -29.66 -6.06
C ASP A 1003 50.68 -29.38 -7.27
N ILE A 1004 49.72 -28.47 -7.10
CA ILE A 1004 48.76 -28.07 -8.13
C ILE A 1004 49.43 -27.40 -9.31
N THR A 1005 50.43 -26.55 -9.07
CA THR A 1005 51.16 -25.82 -10.12
C THR A 1005 51.86 -26.81 -11.06
N ALA A 1006 52.52 -27.83 -10.49
CA ALA A 1006 53.20 -28.88 -11.26
C ALA A 1006 52.23 -29.71 -12.11
N ARG A 1007 51.05 -30.07 -11.58
CA ARG A 1007 50.02 -30.79 -12.34
C ARG A 1007 49.51 -29.99 -13.54
N ILE A 1008 49.31 -28.68 -13.37
CA ILE A 1008 48.89 -27.78 -14.45
C ILE A 1008 50.00 -27.64 -15.51
N ASP A 1009 51.27 -27.52 -15.10
CA ASP A 1009 52.41 -27.47 -16.03
C ASP A 1009 52.50 -28.73 -16.89
N GLU A 1010 52.34 -29.90 -16.26
CA GLU A 1010 52.34 -31.19 -16.95
C GLU A 1010 51.20 -31.27 -17.98
N TRP A 1011 49.97 -30.94 -17.55
CA TRP A 1011 48.80 -30.98 -18.42
C TRP A 1011 48.93 -30.03 -19.62
N ILE A 1012 49.39 -28.80 -19.40
CA ILE A 1012 49.66 -27.83 -20.48
C ILE A 1012 50.73 -28.37 -21.43
N GLY A 1013 51.78 -29.01 -20.90
CA GLY A 1013 52.81 -29.66 -21.68
C GLY A 1013 52.26 -30.74 -22.62
N ASN A 1014 51.35 -31.57 -22.13
CA ASN A 1014 50.71 -32.66 -22.87
C ASN A 1014 49.67 -32.16 -23.90
N ASN A 1015 49.03 -31.02 -23.65
CA ASN A 1015 47.96 -30.45 -24.48
C ASN A 1015 48.37 -29.21 -25.27
N ARG A 1016 49.68 -29.03 -25.52
CA ARG A 1016 50.28 -27.80 -26.05
C ARG A 1016 49.59 -27.22 -27.28
N THR A 1017 49.32 -28.03 -28.30
CA THR A 1017 48.70 -27.55 -29.56
C THR A 1017 47.31 -26.96 -29.34
N GLY A 1018 46.52 -27.55 -28.43
CA GLY A 1018 45.20 -27.04 -28.09
C GLY A 1018 45.26 -25.76 -27.26
N VAL A 1019 46.19 -25.70 -26.29
CA VAL A 1019 46.44 -24.51 -25.48
C VAL A 1019 46.88 -23.34 -26.35
N GLU A 1020 47.88 -23.52 -27.22
CA GLU A 1020 48.39 -22.48 -28.13
C GLU A 1020 47.30 -21.93 -29.06
N ARG A 1021 46.37 -22.78 -29.50
CA ARG A 1021 45.23 -22.35 -30.31
C ARG A 1021 44.28 -21.43 -29.53
N VAL A 1022 43.93 -21.79 -28.29
CA VAL A 1022 43.02 -20.98 -27.46
C VAL A 1022 43.68 -19.67 -27.06
N THR A 1023 44.93 -19.70 -26.58
CA THR A 1023 45.64 -18.48 -26.20
C THR A 1023 45.90 -17.57 -27.39
N GLY A 1024 46.21 -18.12 -28.57
CA GLY A 1024 46.38 -17.35 -29.80
C GLY A 1024 45.12 -16.59 -30.21
N LEU A 1025 43.94 -17.22 -30.12
CA LEU A 1025 42.66 -16.55 -30.37
C LEU A 1025 42.41 -15.42 -29.35
N ILE A 1026 42.68 -15.66 -28.06
CA ILE A 1026 42.54 -14.62 -27.03
C ILE A 1026 43.51 -13.47 -27.27
N ASP A 1027 44.75 -13.75 -27.69
CA ASP A 1027 45.74 -12.71 -28.02
C ASP A 1027 45.29 -11.85 -29.21
N GLU A 1028 44.66 -12.43 -30.24
CA GLU A 1028 44.03 -11.68 -31.34
C GLU A 1028 42.93 -10.75 -30.82
N LEU A 1029 42.08 -11.24 -29.90
CA LEU A 1029 41.02 -10.43 -29.30
C LEU A 1029 41.57 -9.27 -28.46
N THR A 1030 42.73 -9.41 -27.84
CA THR A 1030 43.33 -8.33 -27.03
C THR A 1030 43.72 -7.10 -27.86
N HIS A 1031 43.84 -7.26 -29.17
CA HIS A 1031 44.10 -6.18 -30.13
C HIS A 1031 42.82 -5.66 -30.81
N SER A 1032 41.67 -6.24 -30.49
CA SER A 1032 40.37 -5.82 -31.04
C SER A 1032 39.80 -4.66 -30.22
N GLU A 1033 39.17 -3.69 -30.90
CA GLU A 1033 38.55 -2.54 -30.22
C GLU A 1033 37.40 -2.95 -29.30
N ARG A 1034 36.70 -4.06 -29.62
CA ARG A 1034 35.61 -4.60 -28.80
C ARG A 1034 35.48 -6.10 -28.98
N VAL A 1035 35.29 -6.83 -27.88
CA VAL A 1035 34.90 -8.24 -27.89
C VAL A 1035 33.39 -8.32 -27.85
N ASP A 1036 32.77 -8.77 -28.94
CA ASP A 1036 31.32 -8.98 -29.00
C ASP A 1036 30.94 -10.46 -28.82
N ALA A 1037 29.63 -10.74 -28.86
CA ALA A 1037 29.11 -12.10 -28.68
C ALA A 1037 29.63 -13.09 -29.76
N ALA A 1038 29.94 -12.64 -30.97
CA ALA A 1038 30.46 -13.52 -32.02
C ALA A 1038 31.91 -13.93 -31.71
N HIS A 1039 32.74 -13.00 -31.26
CA HIS A 1039 34.10 -13.30 -30.77
C HIS A 1039 34.06 -14.27 -29.59
N ALA A 1040 33.12 -14.07 -28.65
CA ALA A 1040 32.91 -14.96 -27.53
C ALA A 1040 32.58 -16.39 -27.99
N VAL A 1041 31.62 -16.55 -28.91
CA VAL A 1041 31.21 -17.86 -29.46
C VAL A 1041 32.40 -18.62 -30.07
N VAL A 1042 33.22 -17.96 -30.88
CA VAL A 1042 34.37 -18.61 -31.53
C VAL A 1042 35.40 -19.08 -30.50
N THR A 1043 35.70 -18.22 -29.52
CA THR A 1043 36.73 -18.49 -28.51
C THR A 1043 36.28 -19.55 -27.51
N VAL A 1044 35.01 -19.49 -27.06
CA VAL A 1044 34.39 -20.51 -26.21
C VAL A 1044 34.30 -21.85 -26.93
N ALA A 1045 34.00 -21.88 -28.23
CA ALA A 1045 34.00 -23.12 -29.00
C ALA A 1045 35.41 -23.74 -29.11
N ALA A 1046 36.47 -22.94 -29.23
CA ALA A 1046 37.85 -23.43 -29.21
C ALA A 1046 38.22 -23.98 -27.83
N LEU A 1047 37.80 -23.30 -26.74
CA LEU A 1047 37.99 -23.80 -25.38
C LEU A 1047 37.25 -25.13 -25.16
N ARG A 1048 36.03 -25.28 -25.69
CA ARG A 1048 35.26 -26.53 -25.61
C ARG A 1048 36.03 -27.70 -26.22
N GLN A 1049 36.66 -27.49 -27.38
CA GLN A 1049 37.49 -28.51 -28.04
C GLN A 1049 38.76 -28.87 -27.24
N LEU A 1050 39.27 -27.95 -26.43
CA LEU A 1050 40.42 -28.18 -25.56
C LEU A 1050 40.04 -29.01 -24.31
N VAL A 1051 38.84 -28.78 -23.77
CA VAL A 1051 38.33 -29.51 -22.59
C VAL A 1051 37.96 -30.96 -22.94
N GLY A 1052 37.42 -31.20 -24.14
CA GLY A 1052 37.04 -32.53 -24.64
C GLY A 1052 35.65 -32.55 -25.27
#